data_AF-A0A260MBW7-F1
#
_entry.id   AF-A0A260MBW7-F1
#
_cell.length_a   1.000
_cell.length_b   1.000
_cell.length_c   1.000
_cell.angle_alpha   90.00
_cell.angle_beta   90.00
_cell.angle_gamma   90.00
#
_symmetry.space_group_name_H-M   'P 1'
#
loop_
_entity.id
_entity.type
_entity.pdbx_description
1 polymer ?
#
loop_
_entity_poly.entity_id
_entity_poly.type
_entity_poly.pdbx_seq_one_letter_code
_entity_poly.pdbx_strand_id
1 'polypeptide(L)'
;MATDKQARRTSALTDWADAAKAVGFEVPSPADILTIAAHPDSWETEFVSSAARDWSATIAHINHQIKFGMAPNEVVRHLPEELRKPRSGPVKPKPAAVVEPAAVPPEAAEVSDEKSKPIDALFAWRANRIADGDAAAASIKDVTFHNLIKYGHTSAAQIRKQLRGPSVSLANSIAEVFAGFDGKEEEAAPEPTITAPESANERPSSTPERAPRRTSHRLQPASEPTPMPEPNSAPAPAASASAGSSVLDGLDHADFCEFNFESTFLPTSLTFTKVGESQRLSWSPHPDAEGLVALYRVVSGENAAPYKPEAGELLGVTTGTTWTDDRFPTSAVRNYQVWCHLGRDNADAMVQQPDKLAQGEAVSPVSEFVLSEDEGRVIGRWSAWSGTRAVRIFRIPLDGASPVSNDPRYQIESHQDNLTGFVDEGVARGQRYLYRALSEVVVGEGTRQSSASQGEILVSVVLEPVDDLTVVPDDHPDKPSFDLTWKTPESGNVFVYRTQTPPDAGLRFAALAESAIEVEGLTRATQLAHPIEAGEAGTSRMRRIPWPTGWDRAYLTPVTILNGSARVGKTTVQTRPIPPVTDAKIVERCATQLVTFGWPKSAASVLAYLGPRNHMPENLLESRAEQEISAAQYKRDGGLTFRTLPPNGCAVHLIPIAYSRGERVTGTEVTLDYPGLIRLRYAVNRTFTANGGIRLGVVLAAENELEPPAPLMLVHNYERLPLSARDGEPLALRDQNDPSGREMRQFLPPRLVPQWTPTGWSADITGRQGYVRLFLDIDPVRARGFAMLDPVVSELMLDPNSGPDR
;
A
#
# COMPACT_ATOMS: atom_id res chain seq x y z
N MET A 1 -30.12 -14.05 -24.65
CA MET A 1 -29.43 -13.03 -23.83
C MET A 1 -30.37 -12.32 -22.86
N ALA A 2 -31.43 -11.64 -23.30
CA ALA A 2 -32.35 -10.93 -22.37
C ALA A 2 -32.94 -11.85 -21.28
N THR A 3 -33.43 -13.03 -21.68
CA THR A 3 -33.96 -14.08 -20.80
C THR A 3 -32.96 -14.61 -19.76
N ASP A 4 -31.67 -14.74 -20.14
CA ASP A 4 -30.60 -15.15 -19.22
C ASP A 4 -30.35 -14.09 -18.13
N LYS A 5 -30.24 -12.80 -18.51
CA LYS A 5 -30.11 -11.71 -17.53
C LYS A 5 -31.34 -11.59 -16.63
N GLN A 6 -32.56 -11.88 -17.13
CA GLN A 6 -33.77 -11.92 -16.31
C GLN A 6 -33.70 -13.08 -15.29
N ALA A 7 -33.42 -14.31 -15.73
CA ALA A 7 -33.30 -15.47 -14.84
C ALA A 7 -32.25 -15.26 -13.73
N ARG A 8 -31.10 -14.65 -14.07
CA ARG A 8 -30.03 -14.31 -13.10
C ARG A 8 -30.46 -13.26 -12.07
N ARG A 9 -31.29 -12.27 -12.45
CA ARG A 9 -31.91 -11.34 -11.49
C ARG A 9 -32.92 -12.05 -10.60
N THR A 10 -33.79 -12.89 -11.17
CA THR A 10 -34.78 -13.65 -10.40
C THR A 10 -34.10 -14.51 -9.34
N SER A 11 -33.00 -15.21 -9.67
CA SER A 11 -32.20 -15.93 -8.66
C SER A 11 -31.72 -14.97 -7.58
N ALA A 12 -30.91 -13.97 -7.93
CA ALA A 12 -30.27 -13.08 -6.94
C ALA A 12 -31.27 -12.36 -6.02
N LEU A 13 -32.44 -12.00 -6.53
CA LEU A 13 -33.51 -11.37 -5.75
C LEU A 13 -34.27 -12.36 -4.86
N THR A 14 -34.49 -13.61 -5.30
CA THR A 14 -35.06 -14.67 -4.44
C THR A 14 -34.07 -15.09 -3.36
N ASP A 15 -32.82 -15.37 -3.73
CA ASP A 15 -31.74 -15.77 -2.83
C ASP A 15 -31.54 -14.75 -1.70
N TRP A 16 -31.61 -13.45 -2.04
CA TRP A 16 -31.59 -12.35 -1.06
C TRP A 16 -32.88 -12.26 -0.22
N ALA A 17 -34.06 -12.36 -0.85
CA ALA A 17 -35.33 -12.20 -0.15
C ALA A 17 -35.56 -13.31 0.87
N ASP A 18 -35.24 -14.57 0.55
CA ASP A 18 -35.34 -15.68 1.51
C ASP A 18 -34.32 -15.54 2.65
N ALA A 19 -33.10 -15.04 2.39
CA ALA A 19 -32.13 -14.74 3.44
C ALA A 19 -32.61 -13.61 4.39
N ALA A 20 -33.19 -12.53 3.86
CA ALA A 20 -33.74 -11.44 4.68
C ALA A 20 -34.99 -11.90 5.48
N LYS A 21 -35.84 -12.73 4.88
CA LYS A 21 -37.01 -13.34 5.50
C LYS A 21 -36.64 -14.32 6.62
N ALA A 22 -35.56 -15.09 6.47
CA ALA A 22 -35.03 -15.96 7.52
C ALA A 22 -34.56 -15.19 8.77
N VAL A 23 -34.17 -13.92 8.61
CA VAL A 23 -33.83 -12.99 9.72
C VAL A 23 -35.07 -12.25 10.26
N GLY A 24 -36.26 -12.52 9.70
CA GLY A 24 -37.54 -12.00 10.20
C GLY A 24 -37.99 -10.65 9.61
N PHE A 25 -37.39 -10.20 8.50
CA PHE A 25 -37.86 -8.99 7.80
C PHE A 25 -39.05 -9.27 6.87
N GLU A 26 -39.91 -8.27 6.66
CA GLU A 26 -40.88 -8.27 5.56
C GLU A 26 -40.12 -8.07 4.24
N VAL A 27 -40.44 -8.87 3.21
CA VAL A 27 -39.72 -8.90 1.92
C VAL A 27 -40.72 -8.90 0.74
N PRO A 28 -40.30 -8.50 -0.48
CA PRO A 28 -41.17 -8.52 -1.65
C PRO A 28 -41.72 -9.92 -1.92
N SER A 29 -42.93 -10.00 -2.45
CA SER A 29 -43.54 -11.29 -2.82
C SER A 29 -42.82 -11.91 -4.03
N PRO A 30 -42.94 -13.23 -4.27
CA PRO A 30 -42.40 -13.86 -5.48
C PRO A 30 -42.94 -13.24 -6.79
N ALA A 31 -44.17 -12.70 -6.77
CA ALA A 31 -44.75 -11.96 -7.88
C ALA A 31 -44.08 -10.59 -8.08
N ASP A 32 -43.76 -9.86 -7.00
CA ASP A 32 -42.97 -8.63 -7.06
C ASP A 32 -41.58 -8.93 -7.63
N ILE A 33 -40.89 -9.96 -7.13
CA ILE A 33 -39.54 -10.36 -7.56
C ILE A 33 -39.49 -10.65 -9.06
N LEU A 34 -40.42 -11.44 -9.59
CA LEU A 34 -40.52 -11.73 -11.03
C LEU A 34 -40.75 -10.45 -11.86
N THR A 35 -41.57 -9.53 -11.35
CA THR A 35 -41.92 -8.27 -12.01
C THR A 35 -40.74 -7.29 -12.02
N ILE A 36 -40.01 -7.20 -10.92
CA ILE A 36 -38.78 -6.42 -10.75
C ILE A 36 -37.64 -6.96 -11.63
N ALA A 37 -37.48 -8.29 -11.72
CA ALA A 37 -36.46 -8.92 -12.57
C ALA A 37 -36.71 -8.67 -14.08
N ALA A 38 -37.98 -8.55 -14.47
CA ALA A 38 -38.41 -8.18 -15.82
C ALA A 38 -38.21 -6.68 -16.12
N HIS A 39 -38.52 -5.79 -15.17
CA HIS A 39 -38.52 -4.33 -15.32
C HIS A 39 -37.48 -3.63 -14.42
N PRO A 40 -36.18 -4.01 -14.50
CA PRO A 40 -35.15 -3.67 -13.51
C PRO A 40 -34.85 -2.17 -13.40
N ASP A 41 -35.17 -1.40 -14.44
CA ASP A 41 -34.90 0.03 -14.57
C ASP A 41 -36.19 0.90 -14.44
N SER A 42 -37.38 0.31 -14.26
CA SER A 42 -38.68 1.03 -14.14
C SER A 42 -39.63 0.54 -13.03
N TRP A 43 -39.30 -0.58 -12.35
CA TRP A 43 -40.16 -1.18 -11.31
C TRP A 43 -40.56 -0.22 -10.18
N GLU A 44 -39.68 0.70 -9.75
CA GLU A 44 -39.97 1.70 -8.71
C GLU A 44 -41.12 2.66 -9.07
N THR A 45 -41.47 2.79 -10.36
CA THR A 45 -42.59 3.62 -10.83
C THR A 45 -43.84 2.83 -11.19
N GLU A 46 -43.72 1.54 -11.49
CA GLU A 46 -44.81 0.74 -12.08
C GLU A 46 -45.39 -0.32 -11.12
N PHE A 47 -44.57 -0.91 -10.24
CA PHE A 47 -44.95 -2.08 -9.43
C PHE A 47 -44.35 -2.00 -8.01
N VAL A 48 -45.10 -1.45 -7.05
CA VAL A 48 -44.54 -1.03 -5.76
C VAL A 48 -45.35 -1.49 -4.54
N SER A 49 -45.14 -2.74 -4.12
CA SER A 49 -45.55 -3.23 -2.80
C SER A 49 -44.82 -2.48 -1.66
N SER A 50 -45.32 -2.59 -0.43
CA SER A 50 -44.72 -1.98 0.78
C SER A 50 -43.25 -2.38 0.92
N ALA A 51 -43.00 -3.69 0.97
CA ALA A 51 -41.67 -4.27 1.12
C ALA A 51 -40.72 -3.91 -0.03
N ALA A 52 -41.20 -3.88 -1.28
CA ALA A 52 -40.37 -3.49 -2.43
C ALA A 52 -39.88 -2.03 -2.33
N ARG A 53 -40.73 -1.10 -1.84
CA ARG A 53 -40.33 0.29 -1.58
C ARG A 53 -39.33 0.42 -0.44
N ASP A 54 -39.48 -0.39 0.59
CA ASP A 54 -38.66 -0.36 1.81
C ASP A 54 -37.23 -0.87 1.55
N TRP A 55 -37.09 -1.84 0.64
CA TRP A 55 -35.82 -2.44 0.21
C TRP A 55 -35.24 -1.85 -1.09
N SER A 56 -35.71 -0.68 -1.56
CA SER A 56 -35.41 -0.22 -2.93
C SER A 56 -33.93 -0.02 -3.24
N ALA A 57 -33.12 0.44 -2.27
CA ALA A 57 -31.68 0.57 -2.42
C ALA A 57 -30.98 -0.79 -2.64
N THR A 58 -31.42 -1.83 -1.94
CA THR A 58 -30.91 -3.19 -2.04
C THR A 58 -31.28 -3.83 -3.36
N ILE A 59 -32.54 -3.69 -3.78
CA ILE A 59 -33.05 -4.19 -5.07
C ILE A 59 -32.33 -3.52 -6.24
N ALA A 60 -32.15 -2.19 -6.17
CA ALA A 60 -31.40 -1.43 -7.18
C ALA A 60 -29.93 -1.89 -7.26
N HIS A 61 -29.26 -2.10 -6.11
CA HIS A 61 -27.90 -2.63 -6.07
C HIS A 61 -27.79 -4.02 -6.71
N ILE A 62 -28.69 -4.95 -6.36
CA ILE A 62 -28.70 -6.31 -6.93
C ILE A 62 -28.91 -6.26 -8.46
N ASN A 63 -29.89 -5.49 -8.92
CA ASN A 63 -30.13 -5.28 -10.36
C ASN A 63 -28.91 -4.66 -11.08
N HIS A 64 -28.19 -3.75 -10.43
CA HIS A 64 -26.97 -3.12 -10.94
C HIS A 64 -25.81 -4.13 -11.09
N GLN A 65 -25.49 -4.92 -10.05
CA GLN A 65 -24.40 -5.90 -10.13
C GLN A 65 -24.66 -6.98 -11.19
N ILE A 66 -25.92 -7.46 -11.33
CA ILE A 66 -26.29 -8.38 -12.40
C ILE A 66 -26.23 -7.71 -13.79
N LYS A 67 -26.49 -6.39 -13.91
CA LYS A 67 -26.35 -5.62 -15.16
C LYS A 67 -24.90 -5.68 -15.67
N PHE A 68 -23.93 -5.50 -14.76
CA PHE A 68 -22.47 -5.62 -14.99
C PHE A 68 -21.93 -7.06 -15.05
N GLY A 69 -22.78 -8.07 -14.84
CA GLY A 69 -22.44 -9.47 -15.13
C GLY A 69 -21.96 -10.32 -13.96
N MET A 70 -22.02 -9.81 -12.72
CA MET A 70 -21.71 -10.59 -11.51
C MET A 70 -22.62 -11.83 -11.38
N ALA A 71 -22.12 -12.91 -10.77
CA ALA A 71 -22.88 -14.14 -10.54
C ALA A 71 -23.90 -13.95 -9.38
N PRO A 72 -25.14 -14.48 -9.47
CA PRO A 72 -26.20 -14.26 -8.47
C PRO A 72 -25.78 -14.48 -7.02
N ASN A 73 -25.11 -15.61 -6.77
CA ASN A 73 -24.61 -16.01 -5.45
C ASN A 73 -23.58 -15.00 -4.88
N GLU A 74 -22.67 -14.48 -5.71
CA GLU A 74 -21.66 -13.52 -5.26
C GLU A 74 -22.27 -12.14 -4.98
N VAL A 75 -23.31 -11.72 -5.71
CA VAL A 75 -24.04 -10.47 -5.42
C VAL A 75 -24.63 -10.48 -4.01
N VAL A 76 -25.30 -11.57 -3.61
CA VAL A 76 -25.92 -11.69 -2.28
C VAL A 76 -24.85 -11.83 -1.18
N ARG A 77 -23.78 -12.60 -1.46
CA ARG A 77 -22.65 -12.79 -0.55
C ARG A 77 -21.89 -11.50 -0.24
N HIS A 78 -21.65 -10.68 -1.25
CA HIS A 78 -20.91 -9.42 -1.14
C HIS A 78 -21.80 -8.17 -0.97
N LEU A 79 -23.10 -8.35 -0.74
CA LEU A 79 -24.04 -7.26 -0.47
C LEU A 79 -23.59 -6.43 0.75
N PRO A 80 -23.46 -5.08 0.64
CA PRO A 80 -23.05 -4.22 1.75
C PRO A 80 -23.96 -4.32 2.99
N GLU A 81 -23.39 -4.20 4.19
CA GLU A 81 -24.12 -4.28 5.49
C GLU A 81 -25.26 -3.27 5.62
N GLU A 82 -25.09 -2.08 5.04
CA GLU A 82 -26.11 -1.03 4.99
C GLU A 82 -27.29 -1.37 4.07
N LEU A 83 -27.12 -2.32 3.14
CA LEU A 83 -28.15 -2.85 2.24
C LEU A 83 -28.73 -4.19 2.72
N ARG A 84 -28.28 -4.70 3.88
CA ARG A 84 -28.83 -5.91 4.53
C ARG A 84 -30.01 -5.62 5.49
N LYS A 85 -30.49 -4.36 5.54
CA LYS A 85 -31.60 -3.93 6.40
C LYS A 85 -32.58 -3.04 5.59
N PRO A 86 -33.90 -3.13 5.84
CA PRO A 86 -34.88 -2.26 5.17
C PRO A 86 -34.77 -0.82 5.68
N ARG A 87 -35.26 0.16 4.89
CA ARG A 87 -35.25 1.59 5.28
C ARG A 87 -36.06 1.87 6.55
N SER A 88 -37.10 1.09 6.84
CA SER A 88 -37.90 1.17 8.07
C SER A 88 -37.18 0.67 9.33
N GLY A 89 -36.07 -0.07 9.17
CA GLY A 89 -35.35 -0.71 10.27
C GLY A 89 -35.99 -2.02 10.75
N PRO A 90 -35.52 -2.59 11.88
CA PRO A 90 -36.08 -3.83 12.40
C PRO A 90 -37.52 -3.64 12.88
N VAL A 91 -38.46 -4.35 12.23
CA VAL A 91 -39.88 -4.38 12.61
C VAL A 91 -39.99 -4.90 14.05
N LYS A 92 -40.42 -4.01 14.95
CA LYS A 92 -40.55 -4.30 16.38
C LYS A 92 -41.63 -5.37 16.58
N PRO A 93 -41.31 -6.57 17.11
CA PRO A 93 -42.31 -7.63 17.26
C PRO A 93 -43.45 -7.16 18.17
N LYS A 94 -44.68 -7.26 17.66
CA LYS A 94 -45.90 -6.86 18.36
C LYS A 94 -46.08 -7.78 19.58
N PRO A 95 -46.14 -7.25 20.82
CA PRO A 95 -46.20 -8.10 22.01
C PRO A 95 -47.51 -8.89 22.05
N ALA A 96 -47.39 -10.22 22.02
CA ALA A 96 -48.49 -11.14 22.35
C ALA A 96 -48.70 -11.17 23.88
N ALA A 97 -49.91 -11.52 24.32
CA ALA A 97 -50.28 -11.53 25.72
C ALA A 97 -49.68 -12.72 26.50
N VAL A 98 -49.54 -12.55 27.81
CA VAL A 98 -49.03 -13.57 28.75
C VAL A 98 -50.04 -14.71 28.91
N VAL A 99 -49.56 -15.95 28.75
CA VAL A 99 -50.24 -17.18 29.23
C VAL A 99 -49.17 -18.14 29.78
N GLU A 100 -49.44 -18.78 30.92
CA GLU A 100 -48.56 -19.77 31.57
C GLU A 100 -48.69 -21.19 30.96
N PRO A 101 -47.76 -22.11 31.25
CA PRO A 101 -47.58 -23.32 30.43
C PRO A 101 -48.60 -24.44 30.70
N ALA A 102 -48.98 -25.13 29.63
CA ALA A 102 -49.58 -26.48 29.64
C ALA A 102 -48.66 -27.43 28.84
N ALA A 103 -48.71 -28.74 29.12
CA ALA A 103 -47.58 -29.63 28.84
C ALA A 103 -47.92 -30.90 28.03
N VAL A 104 -47.05 -31.20 27.04
CA VAL A 104 -46.84 -32.50 26.32
C VAL A 104 -48.05 -33.14 25.60
N PRO A 105 -47.89 -34.15 24.69
CA PRO A 105 -46.69 -34.88 24.24
C PRO A 105 -46.42 -34.68 22.70
N PRO A 106 -45.64 -35.53 21.97
CA PRO A 106 -44.92 -35.08 20.77
C PRO A 106 -45.58 -35.42 19.43
N GLU A 107 -45.23 -34.66 18.40
CA GLU A 107 -45.41 -35.03 16.99
C GLU A 107 -44.03 -35.09 16.30
N ALA A 108 -43.87 -35.98 15.32
CA ALA A 108 -42.56 -36.42 14.86
C ALA A 108 -41.87 -35.40 13.94
N ALA A 109 -40.61 -35.07 14.24
CA ALA A 109 -39.73 -34.43 13.28
C ALA A 109 -39.33 -35.45 12.21
N GLU A 110 -39.81 -35.27 10.97
CA GLU A 110 -39.29 -36.00 9.82
C GLU A 110 -37.82 -35.61 9.62
N VAL A 111 -36.92 -36.59 9.70
CA VAL A 111 -35.50 -36.37 9.43
C VAL A 111 -35.31 -36.27 7.91
N SER A 112 -35.30 -35.04 7.40
CA SER A 112 -34.86 -34.76 6.03
C SER A 112 -33.36 -35.07 5.92
N ASP A 113 -33.04 -36.19 5.29
CA ASP A 113 -31.69 -36.75 5.17
C ASP A 113 -30.82 -35.96 4.18
N GLU A 114 -30.53 -34.69 4.53
CA GLU A 114 -29.67 -33.80 3.74
C GLU A 114 -28.21 -34.26 3.87
N LYS A 115 -27.76 -35.02 2.86
CA LYS A 115 -26.41 -35.57 2.78
C LYS A 115 -25.35 -34.48 2.96
N SER A 116 -24.74 -34.46 4.14
CA SER A 116 -23.65 -33.55 4.49
C SER A 116 -22.54 -33.64 3.45
N LYS A 117 -22.04 -32.49 2.99
CA LYS A 117 -20.97 -32.47 1.97
C LYS A 117 -19.62 -32.70 2.69
N PRO A 118 -18.66 -33.42 2.09
CA PRO A 118 -17.36 -33.67 2.73
C PRO A 118 -16.60 -32.41 3.18
N ILE A 119 -16.81 -31.27 2.50
CA ILE A 119 -16.20 -29.98 2.88
C ILE A 119 -16.72 -29.46 4.23
N ASP A 120 -18.02 -29.61 4.50
CA ASP A 120 -18.67 -29.13 5.71
C ASP A 120 -18.24 -29.99 6.92
N ALA A 121 -18.10 -31.30 6.70
CA ALA A 121 -17.56 -32.23 7.70
C ALA A 121 -16.08 -31.96 8.03
N LEU A 122 -15.25 -31.61 7.03
CA LEU A 122 -13.85 -31.21 7.27
C LEU A 122 -13.76 -29.89 8.05
N PHE A 123 -14.66 -28.94 7.80
CA PHE A 123 -14.74 -27.70 8.57
C PHE A 123 -15.21 -27.94 10.01
N ALA A 124 -16.23 -28.78 10.22
CA ALA A 124 -16.70 -29.16 11.56
C ALA A 124 -15.61 -29.92 12.35
N TRP A 125 -14.95 -30.89 11.72
CA TRP A 125 -13.81 -31.61 12.30
C TRP A 125 -12.69 -30.66 12.74
N ARG A 126 -12.32 -29.69 11.89
CA ARG A 126 -11.28 -28.70 12.22
C ARG A 126 -11.74 -27.77 13.35
N ALA A 127 -12.99 -27.31 13.34
CA ALA A 127 -13.53 -26.43 14.37
C ALA A 127 -13.50 -27.11 15.75
N ASN A 128 -13.91 -28.37 15.83
CA ASN A 128 -13.85 -29.17 17.05
C ASN A 128 -12.40 -29.33 17.53
N ARG A 129 -11.47 -29.72 16.65
CA ARG A 129 -10.05 -29.84 16.99
C ARG A 129 -9.42 -28.53 17.48
N ILE A 130 -9.82 -27.38 16.92
CA ILE A 130 -9.36 -26.07 17.40
C ILE A 130 -9.93 -25.77 18.80
N ALA A 131 -11.18 -26.15 19.10
CA ALA A 131 -11.77 -26.05 20.43
C ALA A 131 -11.07 -26.97 21.46
N ASP A 132 -10.62 -28.16 21.03
CA ASP A 132 -9.79 -29.08 21.82
C ASP A 132 -8.33 -28.60 22.01
N GLY A 133 -7.96 -27.46 21.43
CA GLY A 133 -6.61 -26.86 21.54
C GLY A 133 -5.56 -27.38 20.56
N ASP A 134 -5.96 -28.12 19.52
CA ASP A 134 -5.06 -28.68 18.50
C ASP A 134 -4.52 -27.58 17.56
N ALA A 135 -3.37 -27.02 17.94
CA ALA A 135 -2.67 -25.99 17.15
C ALA A 135 -2.23 -26.48 15.76
N ALA A 136 -2.12 -27.79 15.51
CA ALA A 136 -1.85 -28.30 14.17
C ALA A 136 -3.10 -28.22 13.28
N ALA A 137 -4.30 -28.40 13.83
CA ALA A 137 -5.56 -28.21 13.10
C ALA A 137 -5.78 -26.74 12.71
N ALA A 138 -5.43 -25.80 13.59
CA ALA A 138 -5.44 -24.36 13.32
C ALA A 138 -4.53 -23.93 12.15
N SER A 139 -3.49 -24.72 11.83
CA SER A 139 -2.57 -24.43 10.72
C SER A 139 -3.10 -24.81 9.33
N ILE A 140 -4.22 -25.56 9.25
CA ILE A 140 -4.79 -26.03 7.99
C ILE A 140 -5.72 -24.96 7.39
N LYS A 141 -5.40 -24.49 6.18
CA LYS A 141 -6.20 -23.49 5.44
C LYS A 141 -7.37 -24.11 4.69
N ASP A 142 -8.44 -23.34 4.50
CA ASP A 142 -9.66 -23.77 3.79
C ASP A 142 -9.37 -24.25 2.36
N VAL A 143 -8.44 -23.56 1.68
CA VAL A 143 -7.96 -23.91 0.34
C VAL A 143 -7.34 -25.31 0.30
N THR A 144 -6.76 -25.79 1.40
CA THR A 144 -6.21 -27.14 1.49
C THR A 144 -7.32 -28.19 1.46
N PHE A 145 -8.41 -28.02 2.22
CA PHE A 145 -9.56 -28.93 2.15
C PHE A 145 -10.25 -28.90 0.77
N HIS A 146 -10.44 -27.71 0.19
CA HIS A 146 -10.96 -27.57 -1.17
C HIS A 146 -10.08 -28.29 -2.20
N ASN A 147 -8.75 -28.21 -2.07
CA ASN A 147 -7.83 -28.94 -2.94
C ASN A 147 -7.88 -30.46 -2.71
N LEU A 148 -7.99 -30.94 -1.47
CA LEU A 148 -8.12 -32.38 -1.19
C LEU A 148 -9.37 -32.97 -1.88
N ILE A 149 -10.51 -32.26 -1.80
CA ILE A 149 -11.74 -32.66 -2.50
C ILE A 149 -11.59 -32.54 -4.02
N LYS A 150 -11.13 -31.39 -4.52
CA LYS A 150 -10.99 -31.10 -5.96
C LYS A 150 -10.06 -32.08 -6.70
N TYR A 151 -9.04 -32.60 -6.02
CA TYR A 151 -8.06 -33.53 -6.58
C TYR A 151 -8.23 -34.99 -6.10
N GLY A 152 -9.35 -35.33 -5.44
CA GLY A 152 -9.68 -36.71 -5.05
C GLY A 152 -8.67 -37.33 -4.07
N HIS A 153 -8.11 -36.54 -3.16
CA HIS A 153 -7.09 -36.97 -2.20
C HIS A 153 -7.73 -37.40 -0.87
N THR A 154 -8.41 -38.54 -0.88
CA THR A 154 -9.10 -39.10 0.30
C THR A 154 -8.18 -39.96 1.18
N SER A 155 -7.15 -40.60 0.61
CA SER A 155 -6.25 -41.48 1.37
C SER A 155 -5.22 -40.71 2.20
N ALA A 156 -4.90 -41.21 3.40
CA ALA A 156 -3.93 -40.58 4.30
C ALA A 156 -2.52 -40.43 3.68
N ALA A 157 -2.15 -41.27 2.70
CA ALA A 157 -0.88 -41.16 1.98
C ALA A 157 -0.86 -40.02 0.96
N GLN A 158 -1.99 -39.71 0.33
CA GLN A 158 -2.14 -38.54 -0.54
C GLN A 158 -2.24 -37.26 0.29
N ILE A 159 -3.05 -37.27 1.36
CA ILE A 159 -3.26 -36.12 2.25
C ILE A 159 -1.93 -35.66 2.88
N ARG A 160 -1.08 -36.59 3.36
CA ARG A 160 0.26 -36.26 3.88
C ARG A 160 1.13 -35.43 2.92
N LYS A 161 0.98 -35.62 1.60
CA LYS A 161 1.76 -34.88 0.58
C LYS A 161 1.27 -33.45 0.35
N GLN A 162 0.05 -33.12 0.77
CA GLN A 162 -0.59 -31.82 0.59
C GLN A 162 -0.59 -30.96 1.86
N LEU A 163 -0.47 -31.60 3.03
CA LEU A 163 -0.27 -30.92 4.32
C LEU A 163 1.18 -30.44 4.48
N ARG A 164 1.41 -29.48 5.38
CA ARG A 164 2.74 -28.88 5.63
C ARG A 164 2.98 -28.63 7.11
N GLY A 165 4.22 -28.84 7.55
CA GLY A 165 4.62 -28.61 8.95
C GLY A 165 3.81 -29.49 9.92
N PRO A 166 3.39 -28.96 11.10
CA PRO A 166 2.67 -29.72 12.11
C PRO A 166 1.42 -30.45 11.61
N SER A 167 0.70 -29.88 10.63
CA SER A 167 -0.53 -30.48 10.11
C SER A 167 -0.37 -31.89 9.50
N VAL A 168 0.84 -32.29 9.08
CA VAL A 168 1.08 -33.60 8.42
C VAL A 168 0.72 -34.79 9.31
N SER A 169 0.76 -34.65 10.64
CA SER A 169 0.32 -35.69 11.59
C SER A 169 -1.19 -35.98 11.51
N LEU A 170 -2.01 -34.98 11.16
CA LEU A 170 -3.47 -35.06 11.13
C LEU A 170 -4.02 -35.76 9.88
N ALA A 171 -3.16 -36.12 8.93
CA ALA A 171 -3.54 -36.75 7.66
C ALA A 171 -4.32 -38.07 7.81
N ASN A 172 -4.10 -38.83 8.89
CA ASN A 172 -4.93 -40.00 9.20
C ASN A 172 -6.37 -39.58 9.56
N SER A 173 -6.54 -38.61 10.46
CA SER A 173 -7.88 -38.21 10.92
C SER A 173 -8.67 -37.42 9.87
N ILE A 174 -7.99 -36.78 8.93
CA ILE A 174 -8.63 -36.22 7.73
C ILE A 174 -9.08 -37.34 6.78
N ALA A 175 -8.34 -38.45 6.67
CA ALA A 175 -8.77 -39.63 5.91
C ALA A 175 -9.94 -40.36 6.58
N GLU A 176 -9.99 -40.40 7.92
CA GLU A 176 -11.14 -40.91 8.68
C GLU A 176 -12.43 -40.13 8.36
N VAL A 177 -12.34 -38.79 8.24
CA VAL A 177 -13.48 -37.96 7.81
C VAL A 177 -13.93 -38.28 6.39
N PHE A 178 -13.01 -38.56 5.46
CA PHE A 178 -13.37 -39.01 4.10
C PHE A 178 -13.97 -40.42 4.08
N ALA A 179 -13.42 -41.36 4.85
CA ALA A 179 -13.92 -42.73 4.95
C ALA A 179 -15.36 -42.80 5.50
N GLY A 180 -15.80 -41.79 6.27
CA GLY A 180 -17.20 -41.61 6.67
C GLY A 180 -18.18 -41.35 5.51
N PHE A 181 -17.69 -41.06 4.29
CA PHE A 181 -18.50 -40.87 3.08
C PHE A 181 -18.36 -42.00 2.05
N ASP A 182 -17.21 -42.70 2.02
CA ASP A 182 -16.90 -43.79 1.06
C ASP A 182 -17.50 -45.15 1.51
N GLY A 183 -18.79 -45.17 1.82
CA GLY A 183 -19.47 -46.29 2.47
C GLY A 183 -19.97 -47.42 1.55
N LYS A 184 -19.08 -48.13 0.81
CA LYS A 184 -19.34 -49.54 0.42
C LYS A 184 -18.15 -50.32 -0.17
N GLU A 185 -18.08 -51.59 0.24
CA GLU A 185 -17.37 -52.74 -0.38
C GLU A 185 -15.82 -52.72 -0.40
N GLU A 186 -15.24 -53.45 0.57
CA GLU A 186 -13.87 -53.99 0.52
C GLU A 186 -13.78 -55.19 -0.45
N GLU A 187 -12.61 -55.41 -1.08
CA GLU A 187 -12.08 -56.79 -1.21
C GLU A 187 -10.53 -56.81 -1.25
N ALA A 188 -9.96 -57.79 -0.52
CA ALA A 188 -8.59 -58.32 -0.57
C ALA A 188 -7.35 -57.42 -0.29
N ALA A 189 -6.66 -57.76 0.81
CA ALA A 189 -5.25 -57.47 1.13
C ALA A 189 -4.30 -58.45 0.35
N PRO A 190 -2.93 -58.44 0.45
CA PRO A 190 -2.09 -57.93 1.55
C PRO A 190 -0.76 -57.21 1.18
N GLU A 191 -0.03 -56.76 2.21
CA GLU A 191 1.41 -56.40 2.13
C GLU A 191 2.30 -57.63 1.89
N PRO A 192 3.55 -57.46 1.39
CA PRO A 192 4.68 -57.48 2.35
C PRO A 192 5.86 -56.54 2.04
N THR A 193 6.31 -55.85 3.11
CA THR A 193 7.71 -55.56 3.53
C THR A 193 8.91 -55.53 2.55
N ILE A 194 9.67 -54.42 2.66
CA ILE A 194 11.16 -54.27 2.62
C ILE A 194 11.88 -54.54 1.27
N THR A 195 12.36 -53.47 0.62
CA THR A 195 13.82 -53.20 0.41
C THR A 195 14.06 -51.83 -0.25
N ALA A 196 15.26 -51.27 -0.03
CA ALA A 196 15.95 -50.33 -0.92
C ALA A 196 17.27 -51.03 -1.35
N PRO A 197 17.90 -50.72 -2.50
CA PRO A 197 18.72 -49.51 -2.58
C PRO A 197 18.80 -48.78 -3.95
N GLU A 198 19.13 -47.49 -3.88
CA GLU A 198 20.23 -46.77 -4.56
C GLU A 198 20.69 -47.06 -6.02
N SER A 199 21.08 -45.96 -6.70
CA SER A 199 21.99 -45.82 -7.87
C SER A 199 21.45 -45.73 -9.32
N ALA A 200 22.17 -44.86 -10.06
CA ALA A 200 22.23 -44.47 -11.48
C ALA A 200 21.85 -45.53 -12.56
N ASN A 201 21.56 -45.19 -13.83
CA ASN A 201 22.31 -44.24 -14.69
C ASN A 201 21.59 -43.83 -16.01
N GLU A 202 22.22 -42.92 -16.77
CA GLU A 202 22.20 -42.75 -18.25
C GLU A 202 20.93 -42.37 -19.07
N ARG A 203 21.05 -41.21 -19.76
CA ARG A 203 20.55 -40.92 -21.14
C ARG A 203 21.60 -41.45 -22.17
N PRO A 204 21.40 -41.48 -23.52
CA PRO A 204 20.40 -40.75 -24.33
C PRO A 204 19.81 -41.47 -25.59
N SER A 205 19.00 -40.72 -26.35
CA SER A 205 18.82 -40.76 -27.83
C SER A 205 18.25 -41.99 -28.56
N SER A 206 17.10 -41.80 -29.23
CA SER A 206 17.00 -41.95 -30.71
C SER A 206 15.64 -41.50 -31.30
N THR A 207 15.73 -40.95 -32.52
CA THR A 207 14.69 -40.64 -33.51
C THR A 207 15.21 -41.15 -34.87
N PRO A 208 14.48 -41.13 -36.01
CA PRO A 208 13.05 -40.88 -36.27
C PRO A 208 12.39 -41.95 -37.19
N GLU A 209 11.08 -41.86 -37.47
CA GLU A 209 10.53 -42.29 -38.78
C GLU A 209 9.32 -41.40 -39.22
N ARG A 210 8.67 -41.73 -40.35
CA ARG A 210 8.12 -40.80 -41.34
C ARG A 210 6.72 -41.18 -41.81
N ALA A 211 5.94 -40.18 -42.24
CA ALA A 211 4.56 -40.33 -42.71
C ALA A 211 4.42 -40.93 -44.13
N PRO A 212 3.21 -41.38 -44.51
CA PRO A 212 2.62 -41.03 -45.81
C PRO A 212 1.34 -40.16 -45.68
N ARG A 213 0.64 -39.91 -46.80
CA ARG A 213 -0.14 -38.67 -47.05
C ARG A 213 -1.28 -38.89 -48.09
N ARG A 214 -2.22 -37.92 -48.23
CA ARG A 214 -3.27 -37.76 -49.31
C ARG A 214 -4.55 -38.63 -49.13
N THR A 215 -5.77 -38.36 -49.63
CA THR A 215 -6.50 -37.29 -50.42
C THR A 215 -8.02 -37.65 -50.43
N SER A 216 -9.06 -36.84 -50.73
CA SER A 216 -9.36 -35.38 -50.81
C SER A 216 -10.88 -35.16 -51.15
N HIS A 217 -11.32 -33.91 -51.45
CA HIS A 217 -12.62 -33.46 -52.05
C HIS A 217 -13.82 -33.15 -51.11
N ARG A 218 -14.82 -32.29 -51.45
CA ARG A 218 -14.87 -30.99 -52.22
C ARG A 218 -16.31 -30.36 -52.08
N LEU A 219 -16.45 -29.07 -52.45
CA LEU A 219 -17.69 -28.25 -52.66
C LEU A 219 -18.28 -27.62 -51.36
N GLN A 220 -18.56 -26.31 -51.20
CA GLN A 220 -19.27 -25.26 -52.01
C GLN A 220 -20.81 -25.30 -51.88
N PRO A 221 -21.56 -24.16 -51.95
CA PRO A 221 -21.22 -22.84 -52.50
C PRO A 221 -21.48 -21.62 -51.56
N ALA A 222 -21.66 -20.41 -52.12
CA ALA A 222 -21.86 -19.11 -51.45
C ALA A 222 -23.25 -18.46 -51.71
N SER A 223 -23.51 -17.25 -51.21
CA SER A 223 -24.73 -16.46 -51.48
C SER A 223 -24.48 -14.93 -51.41
N GLU A 224 -25.27 -14.14 -52.12
CA GLU A 224 -25.10 -12.69 -52.35
C GLU A 224 -25.87 -11.76 -51.35
N PRO A 225 -25.49 -10.48 -51.23
CA PRO A 225 -26.25 -9.42 -50.55
C PRO A 225 -26.69 -8.24 -51.46
N THR A 226 -27.89 -7.67 -51.24
CA THR A 226 -28.36 -6.34 -51.74
C THR A 226 -29.78 -6.02 -51.19
N PRO A 227 -30.35 -4.79 -51.28
CA PRO A 227 -29.77 -3.48 -51.64
C PRO A 227 -30.19 -2.25 -50.77
N MET A 228 -29.37 -1.17 -50.80
CA MET A 228 -29.74 0.27 -50.74
C MET A 228 -30.44 0.89 -49.49
N PRO A 229 -30.51 2.25 -49.34
CA PRO A 229 -30.07 3.33 -50.22
C PRO A 229 -29.02 4.33 -49.62
N GLU A 230 -28.68 5.35 -50.41
CA GLU A 230 -27.67 6.41 -50.17
C GLU A 230 -28.12 7.50 -49.15
N PRO A 231 -27.25 8.49 -48.84
CA PRO A 231 -27.42 9.75 -49.57
C PRO A 231 -26.15 10.51 -50.00
N ASN A 232 -26.15 10.90 -51.28
CA ASN A 232 -25.72 12.21 -51.83
C ASN A 232 -24.23 12.63 -51.81
N SER A 233 -23.74 13.07 -52.97
CA SER A 233 -22.37 13.50 -53.23
C SER A 233 -22.28 14.99 -53.62
N ALA A 234 -21.21 15.67 -53.20
CA ALA A 234 -20.80 16.98 -53.73
C ALA A 234 -19.29 16.98 -54.02
N PRO A 235 -18.80 17.72 -55.04
CA PRO A 235 -17.58 17.30 -55.74
C PRO A 235 -16.26 17.84 -55.16
N ALA A 236 -15.22 17.01 -55.24
CA ALA A 236 -13.81 17.41 -55.18
C ALA A 236 -13.26 17.66 -56.60
N PRO A 237 -12.14 18.39 -56.78
CA PRO A 237 -11.72 18.90 -58.09
C PRO A 237 -11.28 17.83 -59.10
N ALA A 238 -11.32 18.19 -60.38
CA ALA A 238 -10.92 17.33 -61.49
C ALA A 238 -9.45 16.89 -61.38
N ALA A 239 -9.23 15.57 -61.45
CA ALA A 239 -7.90 15.02 -61.66
C ALA A 239 -7.43 15.31 -63.10
N SER A 240 -6.25 15.90 -63.24
CA SER A 240 -5.59 16.07 -64.55
C SER A 240 -5.35 14.72 -65.22
N ALA A 241 -5.53 14.66 -66.54
CA ALA A 241 -5.48 13.41 -67.28
C ALA A 241 -4.11 12.72 -67.20
N SER A 242 -4.10 11.46 -66.77
CA SER A 242 -2.96 10.57 -67.02
C SER A 242 -3.00 10.14 -68.49
N ALA A 243 -2.02 10.55 -69.28
CA ALA A 243 -1.70 9.82 -70.50
C ALA A 243 -1.30 8.38 -70.13
N GLY A 244 -1.69 7.39 -70.93
CA GLY A 244 -1.56 5.99 -70.56
C GLY A 244 -0.13 5.46 -70.75
N SER A 245 0.44 4.88 -69.70
CA SER A 245 1.48 3.87 -69.87
C SER A 245 0.83 2.51 -70.12
N SER A 246 1.23 1.82 -71.18
CA SER A 246 0.81 0.44 -71.42
C SER A 246 1.99 -0.49 -71.20
N VAL A 247 1.81 -1.45 -70.30
CA VAL A 247 2.66 -2.65 -70.26
C VAL A 247 2.33 -3.46 -71.51
N LEU A 248 3.35 -4.01 -72.16
CA LEU A 248 3.20 -4.84 -73.35
C LEU A 248 3.39 -6.31 -72.94
N ASP A 249 2.26 -6.95 -72.61
CA ASP A 249 2.22 -8.35 -72.19
C ASP A 249 2.64 -9.30 -73.33
N GLY A 250 3.33 -10.39 -72.98
CA GLY A 250 3.66 -11.48 -73.89
C GLY A 250 4.92 -11.29 -74.74
N LEU A 251 5.69 -10.21 -74.52
CA LEU A 251 7.01 -10.02 -75.13
C LEU A 251 8.12 -10.58 -74.23
N ASP A 252 9.10 -11.28 -74.83
CA ASP A 252 10.31 -11.75 -74.14
C ASP A 252 11.62 -11.13 -74.70
N HIS A 253 12.77 -11.79 -74.52
CA HIS A 253 14.06 -11.31 -75.05
C HIS A 253 14.29 -11.64 -76.53
N ALA A 254 13.62 -12.66 -77.08
CA ALA A 254 13.78 -13.12 -78.46
C ALA A 254 12.93 -12.33 -79.47
N ASP A 255 11.94 -11.58 -79.00
CA ASP A 255 11.17 -10.63 -79.84
C ASP A 255 11.98 -9.40 -80.27
N PHE A 256 13.14 -9.16 -79.65
CA PHE A 256 14.02 -8.01 -79.92
C PHE A 256 15.31 -8.44 -80.62
N CYS A 257 15.95 -7.51 -81.35
CA CYS A 257 17.29 -7.75 -81.87
C CYS A 257 18.31 -7.94 -80.74
N GLU A 258 19.28 -8.86 -80.93
CA GLU A 258 20.40 -9.00 -79.99
C GLU A 258 21.22 -7.70 -79.89
N PHE A 259 21.64 -7.35 -78.68
CA PHE A 259 22.56 -6.24 -78.46
C PHE A 259 23.95 -6.54 -79.06
N ASN A 260 24.34 -5.74 -80.05
CA ASN A 260 25.49 -5.99 -80.93
C ASN A 260 26.73 -5.14 -80.56
N PHE A 261 26.56 -3.85 -80.26
CA PHE A 261 27.65 -2.95 -79.86
C PHE A 261 27.19 -1.89 -78.83
N GLU A 262 28.14 -1.34 -78.08
CA GLU A 262 27.86 -0.31 -77.08
C GLU A 262 27.51 1.03 -77.72
N SER A 263 26.42 1.63 -77.25
CA SER A 263 25.95 2.94 -77.71
C SER A 263 26.81 4.07 -77.13
N THR A 264 26.82 5.21 -77.82
CA THR A 264 27.35 6.46 -77.30
C THR A 264 26.44 7.13 -76.26
N PHE A 265 25.24 6.60 -76.00
CA PHE A 265 24.33 7.10 -74.97
C PHE A 265 24.89 6.83 -73.55
N LEU A 266 24.94 7.86 -72.70
CA LEU A 266 25.40 7.76 -71.31
C LEU A 266 24.22 7.44 -70.38
N PRO A 267 24.18 6.28 -69.70
CA PRO A 267 23.06 5.86 -68.87
C PRO A 267 22.83 6.80 -67.68
N THR A 268 21.57 7.17 -67.46
CA THR A 268 21.12 7.98 -66.32
C THR A 268 20.88 7.14 -65.06
N SER A 269 20.89 7.76 -63.88
CA SER A 269 20.58 7.07 -62.62
C SER A 269 19.08 6.82 -62.46
N LEU A 270 18.68 5.57 -62.21
CA LEU A 270 17.31 5.22 -61.84
C LEU A 270 16.91 5.87 -60.50
N THR A 271 15.70 6.42 -60.46
CA THR A 271 15.07 6.87 -59.21
C THR A 271 14.23 5.73 -58.63
N PHE A 272 14.38 5.49 -57.32
CA PHE A 272 13.71 4.40 -56.61
C PHE A 272 12.76 4.95 -55.54
N THR A 273 11.56 4.39 -55.45
CA THR A 273 10.57 4.70 -54.40
C THR A 273 9.92 3.41 -53.91
N LYS A 274 9.93 3.13 -52.60
CA LYS A 274 9.21 1.98 -52.03
C LYS A 274 7.69 2.27 -52.01
N VAL A 275 6.88 1.33 -52.48
CA VAL A 275 5.41 1.46 -52.63
C VAL A 275 4.76 0.17 -52.10
N GLY A 276 4.27 0.20 -50.86
CA GLY A 276 3.97 -1.04 -50.14
C GLY A 276 5.26 -1.84 -49.94
N GLU A 277 5.26 -3.15 -50.19
CA GLU A 277 6.50 -3.95 -50.23
C GLU A 277 7.22 -3.92 -51.59
N SER A 278 6.56 -3.42 -52.65
CA SER A 278 7.13 -3.33 -54.00
C SER A 278 8.06 -2.13 -54.16
N GLN A 279 8.96 -2.19 -55.15
CA GLN A 279 9.87 -1.12 -55.51
C GLN A 279 9.46 -0.49 -56.84
N ARG A 280 9.08 0.79 -56.82
CA ARG A 280 8.85 1.58 -58.02
C ARG A 280 10.17 2.17 -58.53
N LEU A 281 10.38 2.01 -59.84
CA LEU A 281 11.47 2.59 -60.60
C LEU A 281 10.91 3.71 -61.49
N SER A 282 11.65 4.80 -61.65
CA SER A 282 11.34 5.85 -62.63
C SER A 282 12.60 6.38 -63.31
N TRP A 283 12.44 6.74 -64.58
CA TRP A 283 13.48 7.29 -65.46
C TRP A 283 12.93 8.46 -66.29
N SER A 284 13.83 9.21 -66.93
CA SER A 284 13.46 10.20 -67.96
C SER A 284 13.21 9.49 -69.30
N PRO A 285 12.32 10.00 -70.17
CA PRO A 285 12.22 9.51 -71.55
C PRO A 285 13.57 9.60 -72.29
N HIS A 286 13.76 8.78 -73.32
CA HIS A 286 14.90 8.97 -74.22
C HIS A 286 14.78 10.34 -74.95
N PRO A 287 15.83 11.15 -75.06
CA PRO A 287 15.75 12.49 -75.66
C PRO A 287 15.25 12.45 -77.11
N ASP A 288 15.73 11.50 -77.90
CA ASP A 288 15.37 11.35 -79.31
C ASP A 288 14.03 10.59 -79.55
N ALA A 289 13.21 10.41 -78.52
CA ALA A 289 11.90 9.75 -78.64
C ALA A 289 10.80 10.63 -79.25
N GLU A 290 11.03 11.92 -79.49
CA GLU A 290 10.01 12.81 -80.02
C GLU A 290 9.59 12.42 -81.46
N GLY A 291 8.32 12.06 -81.63
CA GLY A 291 7.78 11.58 -82.91
C GLY A 291 8.04 10.09 -83.21
N LEU A 292 8.66 9.35 -82.29
CA LEU A 292 8.92 7.91 -82.40
C LEU A 292 8.18 7.12 -81.31
N VAL A 293 8.04 5.82 -81.53
CA VAL A 293 7.66 4.84 -80.51
C VAL A 293 8.91 4.45 -79.72
N ALA A 294 8.87 4.66 -78.41
CA ALA A 294 9.88 4.19 -77.46
C ALA A 294 9.36 2.95 -76.71
N LEU A 295 10.09 1.84 -76.79
CA LEU A 295 9.85 0.63 -76.00
C LEU A 295 10.96 0.48 -74.95
N TYR A 296 10.58 0.52 -73.68
CA TYR A 296 11.51 0.34 -72.56
C TYR A 296 11.50 -1.12 -72.09
N ARG A 297 12.57 -1.87 -72.36
CA ARG A 297 12.85 -3.17 -71.73
C ARG A 297 13.44 -2.91 -70.34
N VAL A 298 12.75 -3.36 -69.30
CA VAL A 298 13.22 -3.26 -67.91
C VAL A 298 13.85 -4.60 -67.52
N VAL A 299 15.14 -4.59 -67.18
CA VAL A 299 15.95 -5.79 -66.96
C VAL A 299 16.60 -5.72 -65.57
N SER A 300 16.69 -6.85 -64.86
CA SER A 300 17.38 -6.94 -63.57
C SER A 300 18.53 -7.96 -63.55
N GLY A 301 19.43 -7.82 -62.57
CA GLY A 301 20.52 -8.75 -62.29
C GLY A 301 20.88 -8.81 -60.81
N GLU A 302 20.91 -10.02 -60.24
CA GLU A 302 21.23 -10.26 -58.83
C GLU A 302 22.75 -10.22 -58.58
N ASN A 303 23.18 -9.46 -57.58
CA ASN A 303 24.57 -9.11 -57.22
C ASN A 303 25.38 -8.34 -58.28
N ALA A 304 25.21 -8.62 -59.58
CA ALA A 304 25.95 -7.97 -60.67
C ALA A 304 25.01 -7.34 -61.72
N ALA A 305 25.42 -6.20 -62.28
CA ALA A 305 24.72 -5.57 -63.38
C ALA A 305 24.86 -6.41 -64.68
N PRO A 306 23.78 -6.67 -65.43
CA PRO A 306 23.86 -7.32 -66.74
C PRO A 306 24.76 -6.54 -67.71
N TYR A 307 25.62 -7.24 -68.46
CA TYR A 307 26.50 -6.59 -69.44
C TYR A 307 25.76 -6.24 -70.75
N LYS A 308 24.73 -7.04 -71.09
CA LYS A 308 23.78 -6.81 -72.20
C LYS A 308 22.34 -7.12 -71.72
N PRO A 309 21.28 -6.63 -72.39
CA PRO A 309 19.90 -6.80 -71.90
C PRO A 309 19.46 -8.27 -71.87
N GLU A 310 19.90 -9.09 -72.82
CA GLU A 310 19.60 -10.54 -72.87
C GLU A 310 20.37 -11.36 -71.81
N ALA A 311 21.30 -10.76 -71.07
CA ALA A 311 22.08 -11.42 -70.01
C ALA A 311 21.52 -11.16 -68.59
N GLY A 312 20.39 -10.46 -68.48
CA GLY A 312 19.63 -10.29 -67.24
C GLY A 312 18.22 -10.84 -67.35
N GLU A 313 17.47 -10.75 -66.25
CA GLU A 313 16.07 -11.18 -66.18
C GLU A 313 15.15 -10.04 -66.64
N LEU A 314 14.36 -10.26 -67.70
CA LEU A 314 13.35 -9.30 -68.17
C LEU A 314 12.22 -9.20 -67.14
N LEU A 315 11.95 -8.00 -66.64
CA LEU A 315 10.79 -7.72 -65.79
C LEU A 315 9.54 -7.46 -66.64
N GLY A 316 9.74 -6.82 -67.78
CA GLY A 316 8.71 -6.57 -68.79
C GLY A 316 9.10 -5.47 -69.76
N VAL A 317 8.16 -5.17 -70.67
CA VAL A 317 8.28 -4.09 -71.66
C VAL A 317 7.15 -3.09 -71.42
N THR A 318 7.46 -1.80 -71.50
CA THR A 318 6.49 -0.71 -71.29
C THR A 318 6.77 0.48 -72.21
N THR A 319 5.72 1.21 -72.57
CA THR A 319 5.84 2.53 -73.24
C THR A 319 5.93 3.70 -72.23
N GLY A 320 5.67 3.45 -70.94
CA GLY A 320 5.75 4.44 -69.88
C GLY A 320 7.12 4.47 -69.18
N THR A 321 7.49 5.61 -68.61
CA THR A 321 8.80 5.80 -67.96
C THR A 321 8.85 5.38 -66.47
N THR A 322 8.02 4.42 -66.08
CA THR A 322 8.02 3.84 -64.74
C THR A 322 7.76 2.35 -64.78
N TRP A 323 8.30 1.63 -63.80
CA TRP A 323 8.05 0.21 -63.55
C TRP A 323 7.83 -0.02 -62.05
N THR A 324 7.20 -1.13 -61.66
CA THR A 324 7.12 -1.54 -60.25
C THR A 324 7.51 -3.01 -60.17
N ASP A 325 8.64 -3.32 -59.53
CA ASP A 325 9.06 -4.69 -59.23
C ASP A 325 8.44 -5.09 -57.88
N ASP A 326 7.64 -6.16 -57.87
CA ASP A 326 6.98 -6.72 -56.69
C ASP A 326 7.63 -8.02 -56.21
N ARG A 327 8.63 -8.53 -56.94
CA ARG A 327 9.33 -9.78 -56.62
C ARG A 327 10.20 -9.58 -55.39
N PHE A 328 10.08 -10.48 -54.42
CA PHE A 328 10.91 -10.50 -53.21
C PHE A 328 12.42 -10.44 -53.54
N PRO A 329 13.24 -9.80 -52.68
CA PRO A 329 14.69 -9.88 -52.78
C PRO A 329 15.20 -11.32 -52.73
N THR A 330 16.25 -11.60 -53.49
CA THR A 330 16.95 -12.90 -53.50
C THR A 330 18.46 -12.76 -53.28
N SER A 331 19.02 -11.56 -53.47
CA SER A 331 20.38 -11.18 -53.07
C SER A 331 20.43 -9.84 -52.33
N ALA A 332 21.61 -9.42 -51.86
CA ALA A 332 21.80 -8.15 -51.19
C ALA A 332 21.74 -6.93 -52.13
N VAL A 333 21.95 -7.12 -53.44
CA VAL A 333 21.91 -6.05 -54.44
C VAL A 333 21.19 -6.52 -55.70
N ARG A 334 19.99 -5.99 -55.94
CA ARG A 334 19.34 -6.10 -57.25
C ARG A 334 19.77 -4.91 -58.11
N ASN A 335 20.50 -5.20 -59.18
CA ASN A 335 20.84 -4.23 -60.22
C ASN A 335 19.66 -4.14 -61.19
N TYR A 336 19.36 -2.94 -61.66
CA TYR A 336 18.34 -2.70 -62.67
C TYR A 336 18.91 -1.87 -63.82
N GLN A 337 18.46 -2.17 -65.03
CA GLN A 337 18.75 -1.43 -66.25
C GLN A 337 17.47 -1.23 -67.05
N VAL A 338 17.36 -0.07 -67.70
CA VAL A 338 16.31 0.23 -68.67
C VAL A 338 16.97 0.48 -70.00
N TRP A 339 16.55 -0.32 -70.98
CA TRP A 339 17.05 -0.30 -72.35
C TRP A 339 15.94 0.21 -73.27
N CYS A 340 16.21 1.26 -74.03
CA CYS A 340 15.25 1.93 -74.90
C CYS A 340 15.47 1.52 -76.35
N HIS A 341 14.44 0.91 -76.95
CA HIS A 341 14.34 0.71 -78.39
C HIS A 341 13.50 1.84 -79.00
N LEU A 342 13.95 2.45 -80.10
CA LEU A 342 13.23 3.50 -80.83
C LEU A 342 12.83 3.00 -82.22
N GLY A 343 11.62 3.33 -82.67
CA GLY A 343 11.16 3.02 -84.03
C GLY A 343 9.91 3.79 -84.43
N ARG A 344 9.44 3.61 -85.66
CA ARG A 344 8.23 4.24 -86.19
C ARG A 344 6.93 3.61 -85.66
N ASP A 345 7.01 2.34 -85.28
CA ASP A 345 5.98 1.55 -84.61
C ASP A 345 6.64 0.50 -83.69
N ASN A 346 5.85 -0.29 -82.96
CA ASN A 346 6.38 -1.30 -82.04
C ASN A 346 7.29 -2.34 -82.71
N ALA A 347 6.95 -2.80 -83.91
CA ALA A 347 7.69 -3.86 -84.60
C ALA A 347 8.96 -3.30 -85.26
N ASP A 348 8.91 -2.06 -85.75
CA ASP A 348 10.09 -1.32 -86.19
C ASP A 348 11.06 -1.12 -85.00
N ALA A 349 10.56 -0.71 -83.83
CA ALA A 349 11.38 -0.52 -82.63
C ALA A 349 12.05 -1.83 -82.16
N MET A 350 11.34 -2.95 -82.15
CA MET A 350 11.86 -4.25 -81.71
C MET A 350 13.13 -4.69 -82.46
N VAL A 351 13.25 -4.34 -83.75
CA VAL A 351 14.40 -4.69 -84.59
C VAL A 351 15.49 -3.62 -84.65
N GLN A 352 15.31 -2.46 -84.00
CA GLN A 352 16.36 -1.45 -83.83
C GLN A 352 17.16 -1.70 -82.56
N GLN A 353 18.47 -1.41 -82.60
CA GLN A 353 19.38 -1.65 -81.49
C GLN A 353 19.08 -0.74 -80.28
N PRO A 354 19.12 -1.25 -79.03
CA PRO A 354 18.73 -0.47 -77.87
C PRO A 354 19.86 0.37 -77.26
N ASP A 355 19.47 1.55 -76.77
CA ASP A 355 20.30 2.42 -75.93
C ASP A 355 20.09 2.11 -74.44
N LYS A 356 21.17 2.05 -73.66
CA LYS A 356 21.10 1.88 -72.20
C LYS A 356 20.71 3.21 -71.55
N LEU A 357 19.41 3.50 -71.52
CA LEU A 357 18.85 4.78 -71.06
C LEU A 357 19.09 5.06 -69.57
N ALA A 358 18.95 4.04 -68.71
CA ALA A 358 19.08 4.20 -67.27
C ALA A 358 19.58 2.94 -66.57
N GLN A 359 20.25 3.10 -65.42
CA GLN A 359 20.69 2.01 -64.55
C GLN A 359 20.69 2.41 -63.07
N GLY A 360 20.68 1.44 -62.16
CA GLY A 360 20.77 1.69 -60.72
C GLY A 360 20.71 0.43 -59.86
N GLU A 361 20.98 0.59 -58.57
CA GLU A 361 21.12 -0.49 -57.59
C GLU A 361 20.07 -0.34 -56.49
N ALA A 362 19.44 -1.45 -56.10
CA ALA A 362 18.65 -1.54 -54.87
C ALA A 362 19.34 -2.44 -53.86
N VAL A 363 19.63 -1.90 -52.67
CA VAL A 363 20.20 -2.68 -51.57
C VAL A 363 19.08 -3.27 -50.70
N SER A 364 19.07 -4.59 -50.60
CA SER A 364 18.01 -5.34 -49.93
C SER A 364 18.10 -5.20 -48.40
N PRO A 365 17.03 -4.78 -47.72
CA PRO A 365 17.01 -4.72 -46.25
C PRO A 365 17.07 -6.12 -45.63
N VAL A 366 17.53 -6.22 -44.38
CA VAL A 366 17.58 -7.50 -43.65
C VAL A 366 16.17 -8.05 -43.46
N SER A 367 15.99 -9.34 -43.74
CA SER A 367 14.71 -10.04 -43.58
C SER A 367 14.57 -10.62 -42.17
N GLU A 368 13.35 -11.00 -41.79
CA GLU A 368 13.05 -11.62 -40.49
C GLU A 368 13.54 -10.80 -39.26
N PHE A 369 13.50 -9.46 -39.37
CA PHE A 369 13.91 -8.57 -38.28
C PHE A 369 13.00 -8.72 -37.07
N VAL A 370 13.55 -9.23 -35.97
CA VAL A 370 12.86 -9.46 -34.69
C VAL A 370 13.69 -8.85 -33.56
N LEU A 371 12.99 -8.22 -32.60
CA LEU A 371 13.54 -7.79 -31.32
C LEU A 371 12.94 -8.62 -30.19
N SER A 372 13.76 -8.95 -29.20
CA SER A 372 13.36 -9.55 -27.93
C SER A 372 14.16 -8.92 -26.79
N GLU A 373 13.61 -8.91 -25.58
CA GLU A 373 14.30 -8.46 -24.37
C GLU A 373 14.51 -9.65 -23.43
N ASP A 374 15.68 -9.71 -22.80
CA ASP A 374 16.08 -10.78 -21.89
C ASP A 374 16.93 -10.19 -20.74
N GLU A 375 16.46 -10.35 -19.49
CA GLU A 375 17.02 -9.74 -18.27
C GLU A 375 17.43 -8.24 -18.39
N GLY A 376 16.67 -7.45 -19.16
CA GLY A 376 16.95 -6.03 -19.40
C GLY A 376 18.01 -5.75 -20.48
N ARG A 377 18.38 -6.74 -21.28
CA ARG A 377 19.24 -6.64 -22.48
C ARG A 377 18.35 -6.71 -23.72
N VAL A 378 18.65 -5.94 -24.77
CA VAL A 378 17.92 -6.07 -26.05
C VAL A 378 18.69 -6.98 -27.00
N ILE A 379 18.01 -7.99 -27.54
CA ILE A 379 18.55 -8.91 -28.54
C ILE A 379 17.80 -8.68 -29.85
N GLY A 380 18.52 -8.29 -30.90
CA GLY A 380 17.97 -8.22 -32.25
C GLY A 380 18.47 -9.38 -33.10
N ARG A 381 17.62 -9.89 -33.98
CA ARG A 381 17.91 -11.01 -34.89
C ARG A 381 17.33 -10.75 -36.28
N TRP A 382 18.00 -11.25 -37.30
CA TRP A 382 17.57 -11.16 -38.70
C TRP A 382 18.34 -12.14 -39.59
N SER A 383 17.86 -12.27 -40.82
CA SER A 383 18.53 -12.96 -41.92
C SER A 383 19.09 -11.91 -42.91
N ALA A 384 20.42 -11.84 -43.05
CA ALA A 384 21.06 -11.02 -44.06
C ALA A 384 21.20 -11.76 -45.40
N TRP A 385 21.06 -11.04 -46.51
CA TRP A 385 21.16 -11.60 -47.86
C TRP A 385 22.60 -11.88 -48.28
N SER A 386 22.78 -12.84 -49.20
CA SER A 386 24.07 -13.08 -49.84
C SER A 386 24.54 -11.82 -50.57
N GLY A 387 25.77 -11.38 -50.27
CA GLY A 387 26.35 -10.12 -50.74
C GLY A 387 26.35 -8.98 -49.71
N THR A 388 25.61 -9.10 -48.59
CA THR A 388 25.68 -8.11 -47.50
C THR A 388 27.05 -8.18 -46.83
N ARG A 389 27.75 -7.06 -46.76
CA ARG A 389 29.04 -6.93 -46.08
C ARG A 389 28.87 -6.83 -44.57
N ALA A 390 27.94 -5.99 -44.13
CA ALA A 390 27.68 -5.73 -42.72
C ALA A 390 26.24 -5.27 -42.50
N VAL A 391 25.80 -5.20 -41.25
CA VAL A 391 24.53 -4.57 -40.85
C VAL A 391 24.82 -3.47 -39.84
N ARG A 392 24.34 -2.26 -40.13
CA ARG A 392 24.53 -1.06 -39.28
C ARG A 392 23.29 -0.84 -38.43
N ILE A 393 23.51 -0.73 -37.12
CA ILE A 393 22.47 -0.80 -36.10
C ILE A 393 22.43 0.52 -35.33
N PHE A 394 21.25 1.11 -35.21
CA PHE A 394 21.04 2.36 -34.48
C PHE A 394 20.04 2.15 -33.35
N ARG A 395 20.42 2.51 -32.12
CA ARG A 395 19.53 2.58 -30.94
C ARG A 395 19.08 4.02 -30.74
N ILE A 396 17.78 4.27 -30.92
CA ILE A 396 17.20 5.61 -30.78
C ILE A 396 16.22 5.61 -29.60
N PRO A 397 16.50 6.35 -28.49
CA PRO A 397 15.56 6.48 -27.38
C PRO A 397 14.32 7.28 -27.81
N LEU A 398 13.13 6.75 -27.56
CA LEU A 398 11.86 7.37 -27.97
C LEU A 398 11.26 8.34 -26.94
N ASP A 399 11.83 8.41 -25.73
CA ASP A 399 11.35 9.27 -24.65
C ASP A 399 11.89 10.72 -24.77
N GLY A 400 12.70 11.00 -25.79
CA GLY A 400 13.26 12.31 -26.08
C GLY A 400 12.68 12.95 -27.35
N ALA A 401 12.65 14.27 -27.41
CA ALA A 401 12.11 15.04 -28.54
C ALA A 401 13.03 15.08 -29.80
N SER A 402 13.99 14.17 -29.92
CA SER A 402 14.93 14.12 -31.04
C SER A 402 14.31 13.43 -32.26
N PRO A 403 14.47 13.96 -33.49
CA PRO A 403 13.94 13.32 -34.68
C PRO A 403 14.65 11.99 -34.98
N VAL A 404 13.87 10.95 -35.26
CA VAL A 404 14.36 9.63 -35.66
C VAL A 404 15.27 9.75 -36.89
N SER A 405 16.56 9.51 -36.68
CA SER A 405 17.61 9.73 -37.67
C SER A 405 18.75 8.72 -37.47
N ASN A 406 19.46 8.40 -38.55
CA ASN A 406 20.63 7.52 -38.51
C ASN A 406 21.89 8.34 -38.17
N ASP A 407 21.81 9.16 -37.12
CA ASP A 407 22.96 9.90 -36.60
C ASP A 407 23.99 8.88 -36.08
N PRO A 408 25.28 8.98 -36.47
CA PRO A 408 26.33 8.06 -35.99
C PRO A 408 26.43 7.95 -34.46
N ARG A 409 25.96 8.95 -33.70
CA ARG A 409 25.91 8.92 -32.23
C ARG A 409 24.91 7.91 -31.66
N TYR A 410 23.95 7.45 -32.46
CA TYR A 410 23.03 6.37 -32.11
C TYR A 410 23.51 4.98 -32.58
N GLN A 411 24.62 4.90 -33.31
CA GLN A 411 25.12 3.63 -33.84
C GLN A 411 25.74 2.77 -32.73
N ILE A 412 25.32 1.50 -32.65
CA ILE A 412 25.87 0.47 -31.75
C ILE A 412 26.54 -0.65 -32.57
N GLU A 413 27.31 -1.51 -31.91
CA GLU A 413 28.06 -2.63 -32.54
C GLU A 413 28.81 -2.25 -33.83
N SER A 414 29.39 -1.05 -33.82
CA SER A 414 30.09 -0.45 -34.97
C SER A 414 31.41 -1.14 -35.35
N HIS A 415 31.95 -1.98 -34.45
CA HIS A 415 33.18 -2.75 -34.64
C HIS A 415 32.94 -4.15 -35.21
N GLN A 416 31.68 -4.53 -35.47
CA GLN A 416 31.29 -5.85 -35.95
C GLN A 416 30.46 -5.74 -37.26
N ASP A 417 30.37 -6.85 -37.99
CA ASP A 417 29.58 -6.91 -39.24
C ASP A 417 28.11 -7.33 -39.01
N ASN A 418 27.76 -7.86 -37.83
CA ASN A 418 26.37 -8.06 -37.37
C ASN A 418 25.43 -8.81 -38.33
N LEU A 419 25.94 -9.75 -39.13
CA LEU A 419 25.16 -10.36 -40.24
C LEU A 419 23.92 -11.17 -39.79
N THR A 420 23.78 -11.51 -38.51
CA THR A 420 22.68 -12.34 -37.96
C THR A 420 21.90 -11.70 -36.81
N GLY A 421 22.35 -10.56 -36.28
CA GLY A 421 21.77 -9.93 -35.10
C GLY A 421 22.77 -9.16 -34.24
N PHE A 422 22.35 -8.80 -33.02
CA PHE A 422 23.14 -8.16 -31.97
C PHE A 422 22.59 -8.47 -30.56
N VAL A 423 23.39 -8.16 -29.54
CA VAL A 423 22.97 -8.03 -28.14
C VAL A 423 23.42 -6.66 -27.65
N ASP A 424 22.52 -5.92 -27.00
CA ASP A 424 22.77 -4.60 -26.46
C ASP A 424 22.53 -4.58 -24.95
N GLU A 425 23.62 -4.41 -24.21
CA GLU A 425 23.66 -4.31 -22.75
C GLU A 425 23.64 -2.85 -22.26
N GLY A 426 23.78 -1.88 -23.17
CA GLY A 426 23.94 -0.45 -22.84
C GLY A 426 22.62 0.32 -22.72
N VAL A 427 21.52 -0.38 -22.47
CA VAL A 427 20.15 0.16 -22.40
C VAL A 427 19.72 0.52 -20.98
N ALA A 428 18.88 1.54 -20.85
CA ALA A 428 18.20 1.84 -19.59
C ALA A 428 16.95 0.96 -19.43
N ARG A 429 16.81 0.28 -18.29
CA ARG A 429 15.57 -0.41 -17.91
C ARG A 429 14.43 0.61 -17.75
N GLY A 430 13.24 0.27 -18.25
CA GLY A 430 12.10 1.17 -18.28
C GLY A 430 12.12 2.23 -19.40
N GLN A 431 13.13 2.26 -20.27
CA GLN A 431 13.15 3.14 -21.45
C GLN A 431 12.59 2.40 -22.67
N ARG A 432 11.88 3.13 -23.56
CA ARG A 432 11.47 2.63 -24.88
C ARG A 432 12.47 3.07 -25.95
N TYR A 433 12.91 2.11 -26.78
CA TYR A 433 13.86 2.33 -27.88
C TYR A 433 13.27 1.90 -29.22
N LEU A 434 13.58 2.64 -30.27
CA LEU A 434 13.49 2.21 -31.66
C LEU A 434 14.86 1.70 -32.10
N TYR A 435 14.92 0.46 -32.56
CA TYR A 435 16.10 -0.08 -33.23
C TYR A 435 15.91 -0.06 -34.74
N ARG A 436 16.97 0.30 -35.47
CA ARG A 436 17.02 0.32 -36.94
C ARG A 436 18.23 -0.46 -37.42
N ALA A 437 18.02 -1.41 -38.33
CA ALA A 437 19.05 -2.21 -38.99
C ALA A 437 19.06 -1.90 -40.50
N LEU A 438 20.23 -1.54 -41.02
CA LEU A 438 20.46 -1.28 -42.44
C LEU A 438 21.52 -2.25 -42.97
N SER A 439 21.20 -2.98 -44.04
CA SER A 439 22.19 -3.78 -44.78
C SER A 439 23.20 -2.84 -45.43
N GLU A 440 24.48 -3.14 -45.31
CA GLU A 440 25.58 -2.42 -45.94
C GLU A 440 26.26 -3.32 -46.97
N VAL A 441 26.49 -2.78 -48.16
CA VAL A 441 27.11 -3.47 -49.31
C VAL A 441 28.19 -2.59 -49.93
N VAL A 442 29.11 -3.22 -50.68
CA VAL A 442 30.07 -2.53 -51.54
C VAL A 442 29.63 -2.71 -52.98
N VAL A 443 29.46 -1.63 -53.73
CA VAL A 443 29.15 -1.67 -55.16
C VAL A 443 30.02 -0.65 -55.91
N GLY A 444 30.76 -1.12 -56.90
CA GLY A 444 31.91 -0.37 -57.45
C GLY A 444 32.92 -0.05 -56.35
N GLU A 445 33.41 1.20 -56.33
CA GLU A 445 34.28 1.72 -55.26
C GLU A 445 33.50 2.27 -54.05
N GLY A 446 32.15 2.24 -54.10
CA GLY A 446 31.28 2.89 -53.12
C GLY A 446 30.68 1.93 -52.10
N THR A 447 30.42 2.43 -50.89
CA THR A 447 29.49 1.78 -49.95
C THR A 447 28.06 2.24 -50.24
N ARG A 448 27.08 1.34 -50.08
CA ARG A 448 25.64 1.62 -50.13
C ARG A 448 24.95 0.98 -48.94
N GLN A 449 23.82 1.55 -48.53
CA GLN A 449 22.99 1.04 -47.44
C GLN A 449 21.53 0.89 -47.88
N SER A 450 20.84 -0.10 -47.31
CA SER A 450 19.41 -0.35 -47.57
C SER A 450 18.49 0.68 -46.93
N SER A 451 17.20 0.59 -47.24
CA SER A 451 16.17 1.08 -46.32
C SER A 451 16.27 0.36 -44.96
N ALA A 452 15.82 0.99 -43.88
CA ALA A 452 15.92 0.43 -42.54
C ALA A 452 14.80 -0.60 -42.27
N SER A 453 15.18 -1.83 -41.91
CA SER A 453 14.31 -2.69 -41.10
C SER A 453 14.31 -2.14 -39.66
N GLN A 454 13.17 -2.05 -39.00
CA GLN A 454 13.07 -1.37 -37.71
C GLN A 454 11.95 -1.91 -36.83
N GLY A 455 12.09 -1.74 -35.51
CA GLY A 455 11.10 -2.15 -34.52
C GLY A 455 11.30 -1.42 -33.19
N GLU A 456 10.22 -1.29 -32.43
CA GLU A 456 10.25 -0.70 -31.09
C GLU A 456 10.28 -1.79 -30.01
N ILE A 457 10.95 -1.51 -28.90
CA ILE A 457 10.92 -2.35 -27.70
C ILE A 457 10.96 -1.49 -26.43
N LEU A 458 10.22 -1.91 -25.41
CA LEU A 458 10.29 -1.37 -24.05
C LEU A 458 11.14 -2.32 -23.22
N VAL A 459 12.19 -1.82 -22.58
CA VAL A 459 13.07 -2.66 -21.73
C VAL A 459 12.41 -2.86 -20.37
N SER A 460 12.24 -4.11 -19.94
CA SER A 460 11.60 -4.40 -18.64
C SER A 460 12.36 -3.81 -17.45
N VAL A 461 11.61 -3.50 -16.40
CA VAL A 461 12.12 -3.00 -15.12
C VAL A 461 11.51 -3.80 -13.97
N VAL A 462 12.35 -4.21 -13.02
CA VAL A 462 11.91 -4.77 -11.74
C VAL A 462 11.95 -3.64 -10.72
N LEU A 463 10.79 -3.25 -10.21
CA LEU A 463 10.68 -2.17 -9.22
C LEU A 463 10.89 -2.71 -7.80
N GLU A 464 11.81 -2.09 -7.06
CA GLU A 464 12.09 -2.44 -5.67
C GLU A 464 11.04 -1.82 -4.72
N PRO A 465 10.57 -2.54 -3.68
CA PRO A 465 9.79 -1.96 -2.61
C PRO A 465 10.67 -1.14 -1.66
N VAL A 466 10.12 -0.05 -1.12
CA VAL A 466 10.74 0.71 -0.04
C VAL A 466 10.25 0.14 1.30
N ASP A 467 11.11 -0.63 1.98
CA ASP A 467 10.78 -1.31 3.25
C ASP A 467 11.43 -0.67 4.49
N ASP A 468 12.24 0.36 4.30
CA ASP A 468 13.03 1.08 5.31
C ASP A 468 12.48 2.47 5.67
N LEU A 469 11.27 2.82 5.22
CA LEU A 469 10.66 4.13 5.43
C LEU A 469 10.61 4.52 6.92
N THR A 470 11.53 5.41 7.28
CA THR A 470 11.75 5.94 8.62
C THR A 470 10.99 7.27 8.77
N VAL A 471 10.43 7.49 9.95
CA VAL A 471 9.68 8.71 10.29
C VAL A 471 10.28 9.32 11.54
N VAL A 472 10.52 10.62 11.52
CA VAL A 472 11.01 11.40 12.67
C VAL A 472 9.95 12.43 13.03
N PRO A 473 9.30 12.34 14.21
CA PRO A 473 8.38 13.36 14.70
C PRO A 473 9.07 14.73 14.87
N ASP A 474 8.32 15.79 14.62
CA ASP A 474 8.65 17.17 14.97
C ASP A 474 7.55 17.67 15.92
N ASP A 475 7.83 17.55 17.22
CA ASP A 475 6.88 17.79 18.32
C ASP A 475 6.67 19.29 18.62
N HIS A 476 6.69 20.14 17.58
CA HIS A 476 6.38 21.56 17.71
C HIS A 476 4.94 21.74 18.25
N PRO A 477 4.73 22.31 19.46
CA PRO A 477 3.49 22.16 20.21
C PRO A 477 2.23 22.65 19.49
N ASP A 478 2.30 23.79 18.79
CA ASP A 478 1.17 24.34 18.04
C ASP A 478 0.91 23.66 16.69
N LYS A 479 1.92 22.97 16.13
CA LYS A 479 1.97 22.53 14.72
C LYS A 479 2.76 21.22 14.56
N PRO A 480 2.31 20.10 15.16
CA PRO A 480 3.01 18.83 15.07
C PRO A 480 3.21 18.43 13.60
N SER A 481 4.45 18.10 13.25
CA SER A 481 4.86 17.71 11.90
C SER A 481 5.74 16.45 11.96
N PHE A 482 6.20 15.97 10.81
CA PHE A 482 7.22 14.91 10.75
C PHE A 482 8.05 14.98 9.47
N ASP A 483 9.28 14.49 9.58
CA ASP A 483 10.18 14.23 8.46
C ASP A 483 10.14 12.74 8.08
N LEU A 484 10.37 12.43 6.81
CA LEU A 484 10.46 11.07 6.26
C LEU A 484 11.80 10.86 5.57
N THR A 485 12.40 9.69 5.76
CA THR A 485 13.66 9.28 5.09
C THR A 485 13.58 7.82 4.66
N TRP A 486 14.10 7.48 3.48
CA TRP A 486 14.19 6.12 2.95
C TRP A 486 15.36 5.97 1.95
N LYS A 487 15.84 4.75 1.69
CA LYS A 487 16.81 4.46 0.61
C LYS A 487 16.15 4.69 -0.75
N THR A 488 16.80 5.43 -1.64
CA THR A 488 16.32 5.58 -3.03
C THR A 488 16.49 4.26 -3.79
N PRO A 489 15.44 3.72 -4.43
CA PRO A 489 15.55 2.56 -5.32
C PRO A 489 16.44 2.82 -6.54
N GLU A 490 16.98 1.76 -7.14
CA GLU A 490 17.78 1.89 -8.38
C GLU A 490 16.93 2.24 -9.62
N SER A 491 15.60 2.14 -9.55
CA SER A 491 14.69 2.45 -10.66
C SER A 491 13.28 2.81 -10.19
N GLY A 492 12.65 3.75 -10.89
CA GLY A 492 11.31 4.26 -10.60
C GLY A 492 11.29 5.43 -9.62
N ASN A 493 10.14 6.10 -9.53
CA ASN A 493 9.92 7.25 -8.64
C ASN A 493 9.18 6.79 -7.38
N VAL A 494 9.66 7.17 -6.19
CA VAL A 494 8.97 6.85 -4.94
C VAL A 494 7.96 7.95 -4.60
N PHE A 495 6.71 7.56 -4.36
CA PHE A 495 5.67 8.41 -3.82
C PHE A 495 5.17 7.84 -2.49
N VAL A 496 5.00 8.70 -1.48
CA VAL A 496 4.46 8.30 -0.17
C VAL A 496 3.01 8.73 -0.06
N TYR A 497 2.14 7.78 0.26
CA TYR A 497 0.70 7.96 0.46
C TYR A 497 0.38 7.96 1.95
N ARG A 498 -0.58 8.80 2.36
CA ARG A 498 -0.96 9.03 3.75
C ARG A 498 -2.46 8.81 3.95
N THR A 499 -2.85 7.68 4.52
CA THR A 499 -4.25 7.28 4.73
C THR A 499 -4.61 7.21 6.23
N GLN A 500 -5.90 7.34 6.55
CA GLN A 500 -6.41 7.24 7.93
C GLN A 500 -6.69 5.77 8.33
N THR A 501 -7.05 4.95 7.36
CA THR A 501 -7.16 3.49 7.45
C THR A 501 -5.91 2.81 6.87
N PRO A 502 -5.58 1.58 7.30
CA PRO A 502 -4.55 0.79 6.62
C PRO A 502 -5.04 0.41 5.21
N PRO A 503 -4.18 0.48 4.18
CA PRO A 503 -4.46 -0.18 2.90
C PRO A 503 -4.34 -1.70 3.03
N ASP A 504 -4.79 -2.46 2.02
CA ASP A 504 -4.68 -3.92 2.06
C ASP A 504 -3.21 -4.41 2.12
N ALA A 505 -2.97 -5.38 3.00
CA ALA A 505 -1.69 -6.06 3.15
C ALA A 505 -1.35 -6.96 1.94
N GLY A 506 -2.31 -7.25 1.06
CA GLY A 506 -2.11 -7.93 -0.22
C GLY A 506 -1.26 -7.14 -1.21
N LEU A 507 -1.34 -5.80 -1.20
CA LEU A 507 -0.70 -4.92 -2.18
C LEU A 507 0.81 -5.10 -2.34
N ARG A 508 1.51 -5.44 -1.26
CA ARG A 508 2.99 -5.51 -1.20
C ARG A 508 3.60 -6.75 -1.87
N PHE A 509 2.80 -7.77 -2.19
CA PHE A 509 3.34 -9.08 -2.58
C PHE A 509 3.84 -9.12 -4.04
N ALA A 510 3.21 -8.34 -4.93
CA ALA A 510 3.50 -8.33 -6.37
C ALA A 510 3.87 -6.92 -6.86
N ALA A 511 4.32 -6.82 -8.11
CA ALA A 511 4.17 -5.58 -8.88
C ALA A 511 2.73 -5.52 -9.40
N LEU A 512 2.14 -4.33 -9.43
CA LEU A 512 0.74 -4.08 -9.76
C LEU A 512 0.64 -3.00 -10.85
N ALA A 513 -0.51 -2.91 -11.52
CA ALA A 513 -0.83 -1.72 -12.30
C ALA A 513 -1.04 -0.52 -11.36
N GLU A 514 -0.62 0.67 -11.77
CA GLU A 514 -0.80 1.91 -11.01
C GLU A 514 -2.28 2.22 -10.72
N SER A 515 -3.19 1.87 -11.63
CA SER A 515 -4.64 1.98 -11.39
C SER A 515 -5.19 0.99 -10.36
N ALA A 516 -4.48 -0.10 -10.04
CA ALA A 516 -4.93 -1.08 -9.04
C ALA A 516 -4.71 -0.60 -7.60
N ILE A 517 -3.64 0.18 -7.35
CA ILE A 517 -3.39 0.75 -6.01
C ILE A 517 -4.35 1.90 -5.67
N GLU A 518 -4.90 2.59 -6.67
CA GLU A 518 -5.91 3.63 -6.47
C GLU A 518 -7.24 3.07 -5.95
N VAL A 519 -7.62 1.86 -6.36
CA VAL A 519 -8.83 1.15 -5.88
C VAL A 519 -8.75 0.90 -4.37
N GLU A 520 -7.55 0.57 -3.87
CA GLU A 520 -7.25 0.38 -2.44
C GLU A 520 -6.97 1.70 -1.69
N GLY A 521 -7.33 2.85 -2.28
CA GLY A 521 -7.28 4.16 -1.64
C GLY A 521 -5.92 4.88 -1.69
N LEU A 522 -4.89 4.28 -2.33
CA LEU A 522 -3.60 4.93 -2.60
C LEU A 522 -3.71 5.84 -3.84
N THR A 523 -4.62 6.81 -3.76
CA THR A 523 -4.97 7.74 -4.84
C THR A 523 -4.12 9.00 -4.81
N ARG A 524 -4.12 9.76 -5.91
CA ARG A 524 -3.44 11.07 -5.98
C ARG A 524 -3.88 12.07 -4.88
N ALA A 525 -5.06 11.90 -4.28
CA ALA A 525 -5.55 12.74 -3.18
C ALA A 525 -4.97 12.36 -1.79
N THR A 526 -4.53 11.10 -1.60
CA THR A 526 -3.86 10.65 -0.37
C THR A 526 -2.33 10.72 -0.48
N GLN A 527 -1.79 10.92 -1.69
CA GLN A 527 -0.37 11.14 -1.94
C GLN A 527 0.15 12.43 -1.26
N LEU A 528 1.34 12.34 -0.64
CA LEU A 528 2.06 13.51 -0.13
C LEU A 528 2.66 14.31 -1.29
N ALA A 529 2.14 15.52 -1.52
CA ALA A 529 2.66 16.48 -2.49
C ALA A 529 3.87 17.30 -1.98
N HIS A 530 4.62 16.78 -1.01
CA HIS A 530 5.80 17.45 -0.44
C HIS A 530 7.01 17.20 -1.36
N PRO A 531 7.93 18.17 -1.51
CA PRO A 531 9.11 17.98 -2.33
C PRO A 531 9.98 16.84 -1.76
N ILE A 532 10.49 15.99 -2.65
CA ILE A 532 11.48 14.97 -2.32
C ILE A 532 12.85 15.61 -2.51
N GLU A 533 13.62 15.68 -1.43
CA GLU A 533 15.00 16.12 -1.43
C GLU A 533 15.93 14.91 -1.46
N ALA A 534 17.07 15.02 -2.15
CA ALA A 534 18.16 14.07 -1.98
C ALA A 534 18.73 14.17 -0.55
N GLY A 535 18.90 13.02 0.10
CA GLY A 535 19.58 12.87 1.37
C GLY A 535 21.04 12.47 1.21
N GLU A 536 21.66 12.06 2.31
CA GLU A 536 23.03 11.54 2.31
C GLU A 536 23.05 10.05 1.92
N ALA A 537 24.20 9.56 1.44
CA ALA A 537 24.44 8.14 1.10
C ALA A 537 23.37 7.46 0.20
N GLY A 538 22.74 8.21 -0.71
CA GLY A 538 21.70 7.68 -1.61
C GLY A 538 20.29 7.59 -1.00
N THR A 539 20.06 8.16 0.17
CA THR A 539 18.71 8.32 0.72
C THR A 539 17.91 9.43 0.00
N SER A 540 16.59 9.35 0.09
CA SER A 540 15.63 10.40 -0.27
C SER A 540 14.85 10.82 0.98
N ARG A 541 14.42 12.08 1.06
CA ARG A 541 13.67 12.60 2.20
C ARG A 541 12.53 13.55 1.82
N MET A 542 11.51 13.63 2.68
CA MET A 542 10.52 14.71 2.70
C MET A 542 10.54 15.38 4.08
N ARG A 543 10.35 16.70 4.15
CA ARG A 543 10.43 17.45 5.41
C ARG A 543 9.15 18.20 5.79
N ARG A 544 8.95 18.37 7.10
CA ARG A 544 7.90 19.18 7.76
C ARG A 544 6.49 18.87 7.29
N ILE A 545 6.17 17.58 7.14
CA ILE A 545 4.85 17.13 6.73
C ILE A 545 3.86 17.38 7.87
N PRO A 546 2.86 18.26 7.71
CA PRO A 546 1.99 18.67 8.83
C PRO A 546 1.03 17.53 9.19
N TRP A 547 0.84 17.29 10.48
CA TRP A 547 -0.06 16.22 10.94
C TRP A 547 -1.53 16.50 10.55
N PRO A 548 -2.29 15.53 9.99
CA PRO A 548 -3.67 15.76 9.57
C PRO A 548 -4.61 16.17 10.72
N THR A 549 -5.39 17.23 10.50
CA THR A 549 -6.37 17.71 11.48
C THR A 549 -7.41 16.64 11.80
N GLY A 550 -7.52 16.28 13.08
CA GLY A 550 -8.53 15.33 13.57
C GLY A 550 -8.19 13.85 13.39
N TRP A 551 -7.02 13.49 12.85
CA TRP A 551 -6.56 12.10 12.81
C TRP A 551 -5.68 11.81 14.03
N ASP A 552 -6.00 10.78 14.81
CA ASP A 552 -5.11 10.29 15.88
C ASP A 552 -3.98 9.39 15.33
N ARG A 553 -4.10 8.88 14.10
CA ARG A 553 -3.11 8.02 13.43
C ARG A 553 -3.02 8.31 11.93
N ALA A 554 -1.86 8.02 11.36
CA ALA A 554 -1.61 8.04 9.93
C ALA A 554 -0.91 6.75 9.49
N TYR A 555 -1.32 6.19 8.37
CA TYR A 555 -0.65 5.10 7.68
C TYR A 555 0.14 5.70 6.52
N LEU A 556 1.45 5.44 6.50
CA LEU A 556 2.41 6.00 5.56
C LEU A 556 2.94 4.87 4.68
N THR A 557 2.49 4.83 3.43
CA THR A 557 2.81 3.75 2.49
C THR A 557 3.65 4.30 1.35
N PRO A 558 4.92 3.90 1.23
CA PRO A 558 5.74 4.25 0.08
C PRO A 558 5.42 3.31 -1.09
N VAL A 559 5.42 3.86 -2.31
CA VAL A 559 5.21 3.11 -3.55
C VAL A 559 6.23 3.57 -4.58
N THR A 560 6.97 2.62 -5.17
CA THR A 560 7.86 2.88 -6.30
C THR A 560 7.07 2.70 -7.59
N ILE A 561 7.04 3.71 -8.47
CA ILE A 561 6.24 3.72 -9.71
C ILE A 561 7.11 4.01 -10.93
N LEU A 562 6.92 3.23 -12.01
CA LEU A 562 7.46 3.50 -13.34
C LEU A 562 6.55 2.90 -14.43
N ASN A 563 6.27 3.66 -15.48
CA ASN A 563 5.53 3.22 -16.68
C ASN A 563 4.17 2.54 -16.40
N GLY A 564 3.41 3.04 -15.43
CA GLY A 564 2.12 2.45 -15.03
C GLY A 564 2.23 1.14 -14.24
N SER A 565 3.45 0.72 -13.88
CA SER A 565 3.74 -0.35 -12.92
C SER A 565 4.07 0.26 -11.56
N ALA A 566 3.55 -0.34 -10.50
CA ALA A 566 3.69 0.11 -9.12
C ALA A 566 4.15 -1.04 -8.21
N ARG A 567 5.09 -0.77 -7.31
CA ARG A 567 5.54 -1.68 -6.25
C ARG A 567 5.30 -1.03 -4.89
N VAL A 568 4.35 -1.57 -4.13
CA VAL A 568 4.00 -1.09 -2.79
C VAL A 568 5.02 -1.64 -1.77
N GLY A 569 5.63 -0.73 -1.01
CA GLY A 569 6.55 -1.06 0.08
C GLY A 569 5.85 -1.19 1.44
N LYS A 570 6.64 -1.35 2.50
CA LYS A 570 6.15 -1.48 3.88
C LYS A 570 5.42 -0.21 4.35
N THR A 571 4.13 -0.34 4.64
CA THR A 571 3.36 0.70 5.36
C THR A 571 3.88 0.86 6.78
N THR A 572 4.41 2.04 7.11
CA THR A 572 4.73 2.46 8.48
C THR A 572 3.50 3.12 9.11
N VAL A 573 3.18 2.77 10.37
CA VAL A 573 2.06 3.37 11.11
C VAL A 573 2.62 4.40 12.08
N GLN A 574 2.00 5.58 12.13
CA GLN A 574 2.33 6.62 13.11
C GLN A 574 1.10 7.02 13.92
N THR A 575 1.31 7.35 15.19
CA THR A 575 0.28 7.88 16.09
C THR A 575 0.61 9.33 16.40
N ARG A 576 -0.42 10.19 16.53
CA ARG A 576 -0.22 11.60 16.83
C ARG A 576 0.38 11.75 18.24
N PRO A 577 1.35 12.65 18.45
CA PRO A 577 1.74 13.09 19.78
C PRO A 577 0.51 13.52 20.57
N ILE A 578 0.30 12.94 21.76
CA ILE A 578 -0.83 13.29 22.62
C ILE A 578 -0.48 14.63 23.29
N PRO A 579 -1.37 15.65 23.23
CA PRO A 579 -1.06 16.96 23.81
C PRO A 579 -0.86 16.89 25.33
N PRO A 580 -0.07 17.81 25.91
CA PRO A 580 0.15 17.87 27.35
C PRO A 580 -1.15 18.14 28.12
N VAL A 581 -1.15 17.79 29.41
CA VAL A 581 -2.22 18.20 30.34
C VAL A 581 -2.25 19.72 30.47
N THR A 582 -3.44 20.33 30.55
CA THR A 582 -3.57 21.80 30.75
C THR A 582 -3.78 22.14 32.22
N ASP A 583 -3.61 23.42 32.60
CA ASP A 583 -4.05 23.97 33.90
C ASP A 583 -3.55 23.23 35.16
N ALA A 584 -2.44 22.49 35.01
CA ALA A 584 -1.98 21.51 35.97
C ALA A 584 -1.43 22.17 37.24
N LYS A 585 -1.85 21.68 38.41
CA LYS A 585 -1.47 22.24 39.71
C LYS A 585 -1.60 21.23 40.85
N ILE A 586 -0.82 21.46 41.90
CA ILE A 586 -0.88 20.73 43.17
C ILE A 586 -1.71 21.55 44.16
N VAL A 587 -2.72 20.93 44.77
CA VAL A 587 -3.59 21.50 45.80
C VAL A 587 -3.33 20.74 47.10
N GLU A 588 -2.60 21.35 48.02
CA GLU A 588 -2.32 20.76 49.32
C GLU A 588 -3.39 21.12 50.36
N ARG A 589 -3.77 20.13 51.17
CA ARG A 589 -4.71 20.27 52.30
C ARG A 589 -4.12 19.68 53.59
N CYS A 590 -2.86 20.04 53.90
CA CYS A 590 -2.08 19.60 55.06
C CYS A 590 -1.79 18.09 55.14
N ALA A 591 -2.82 17.24 55.23
CA ALA A 591 -2.72 15.78 55.34
C ALA A 591 -2.94 15.04 54.00
N THR A 592 -3.19 15.76 52.90
CA THR A 592 -3.30 15.21 51.54
C THR A 592 -2.81 16.22 50.50
N GLN A 593 -2.30 15.73 49.37
CA GLN A 593 -2.02 16.53 48.17
C GLN A 593 -2.84 16.00 46.99
N LEU A 594 -3.56 16.89 46.30
CA LEU A 594 -4.37 16.58 45.12
C LEU A 594 -3.73 17.24 43.89
N VAL A 595 -3.38 16.47 42.87
CA VAL A 595 -2.88 16.97 41.59
C VAL A 595 -4.03 16.98 40.58
N THR A 596 -4.36 18.17 40.05
CA THR A 596 -5.52 18.40 39.18
C THR A 596 -5.12 19.21 37.95
N PHE A 597 -5.74 18.91 36.81
CA PHE A 597 -5.41 19.38 35.46
C PHE A 597 -6.62 19.30 34.50
N GLY A 598 -6.53 19.94 33.34
CA GLY A 598 -7.44 19.73 32.22
C GLY A 598 -7.11 18.43 31.48
N TRP A 599 -8.13 17.64 31.15
CA TRP A 599 -7.94 16.32 30.55
C TRP A 599 -7.45 16.42 29.09
N PRO A 600 -6.29 15.84 28.73
CA PRO A 600 -5.72 15.96 27.39
C PRO A 600 -6.51 15.15 26.36
N LYS A 601 -6.67 15.73 25.17
CA LYS A 601 -7.46 15.11 24.09
C LYS A 601 -6.81 13.80 23.62
N SER A 602 -7.64 12.78 23.39
CA SER A 602 -7.26 11.44 22.94
C SER A 602 -6.42 10.61 23.95
N ALA A 603 -6.13 11.11 25.15
CA ALA A 603 -5.54 10.32 26.24
C ALA A 603 -6.57 9.37 26.87
N ALA A 604 -6.15 8.12 27.11
CA ALA A 604 -6.93 7.11 27.85
C ALA A 604 -6.69 7.24 29.38
N SER A 605 -5.43 7.44 29.76
CA SER A 605 -4.97 7.65 31.12
C SER A 605 -3.91 8.75 31.20
N VAL A 606 -3.64 9.26 32.40
CA VAL A 606 -2.45 10.06 32.72
C VAL A 606 -1.66 9.33 33.80
N LEU A 607 -0.36 9.13 33.54
CA LEU A 607 0.61 8.62 34.48
C LEU A 607 1.22 9.76 35.28
N ALA A 608 1.52 9.52 36.55
CA ALA A 608 2.29 10.44 37.39
C ALA A 608 3.55 9.75 37.94
N TYR A 609 4.68 10.42 37.72
CA TYR A 609 5.99 10.03 38.20
C TYR A 609 6.50 11.06 39.21
N LEU A 610 7.23 10.60 40.24
CA LEU A 610 7.87 11.47 41.23
C LEU A 610 9.39 11.48 41.00
N GLY A 611 9.98 12.67 40.98
CA GLY A 611 11.41 12.86 40.78
C GLY A 611 12.02 13.87 41.75
N PRO A 612 13.37 13.97 41.83
CA PRO A 612 14.02 15.12 42.45
C PRO A 612 13.62 16.42 41.73
N ARG A 613 13.58 17.53 42.47
CA ARG A 613 13.32 18.85 41.87
C ARG A 613 14.41 19.19 40.84
N ASN A 614 14.01 19.75 39.71
CA ASN A 614 14.85 20.01 38.53
C ASN A 614 15.46 18.75 37.84
N HIS A 615 14.95 17.54 38.08
CA HIS A 615 15.39 16.35 37.32
C HIS A 615 14.66 16.24 35.97
N MET A 616 15.32 15.66 34.96
CA MET A 616 14.73 15.48 33.63
C MET A 616 13.78 14.27 33.59
N PRO A 617 12.61 14.39 32.95
CA PRO A 617 11.56 13.37 32.97
C PRO A 617 11.91 12.11 32.16
N GLU A 618 12.79 12.21 31.17
CA GLU A 618 13.21 11.11 30.28
C GLU A 618 13.67 9.87 31.07
N ASN A 619 14.55 10.07 32.07
CA ASN A 619 15.08 9.02 32.95
C ASN A 619 13.99 8.31 33.79
N LEU A 620 12.80 8.90 33.92
CA LEU A 620 11.70 8.34 34.71
C LEU A 620 10.75 7.50 33.84
N LEU A 621 10.74 7.65 32.51
CA LEU A 621 9.81 6.94 31.62
C LEU A 621 10.01 5.41 31.61
N GLU A 622 11.23 4.93 31.91
CA GLU A 622 11.58 3.52 32.08
C GLU A 622 11.19 2.97 33.47
N SER A 623 10.93 3.85 34.44
CA SER A 623 10.55 3.47 35.80
C SER A 623 9.05 3.14 35.91
N ARG A 624 8.63 2.67 37.08
CA ARG A 624 7.21 2.45 37.40
C ARG A 624 6.57 3.78 37.81
N ALA A 625 5.48 4.17 37.13
CA ALA A 625 4.66 5.29 37.55
C ALA A 625 4.10 5.08 38.97
N GLU A 626 4.10 6.13 39.79
CA GLU A 626 3.62 6.08 41.17
C GLU A 626 2.09 6.04 41.24
N GLN A 627 1.43 6.72 40.30
CA GLN A 627 -0.02 6.60 40.08
C GLN A 627 -0.37 6.63 38.58
N GLU A 628 -1.51 6.02 38.26
CA GLU A 628 -2.22 6.18 36.99
C GLU A 628 -3.65 6.61 37.31
N ILE A 629 -4.22 7.50 36.50
CA ILE A 629 -5.65 7.81 36.52
C ILE A 629 -6.22 7.75 35.11
N SER A 630 -7.31 6.99 34.94
CA SER A 630 -8.11 6.97 33.72
C SER A 630 -9.08 8.14 33.65
N ALA A 631 -9.55 8.48 32.43
CA ALA A 631 -10.53 9.55 32.23
C ALA A 631 -11.80 9.37 33.09
N ALA A 632 -12.22 8.12 33.32
CA ALA A 632 -13.42 7.78 34.10
C ALA A 632 -13.21 7.97 35.61
N GLN A 633 -12.04 7.61 36.15
CA GLN A 633 -11.68 7.92 37.54
C GLN A 633 -11.57 9.44 37.71
N TYR A 634 -10.81 10.12 36.84
CA TYR A 634 -10.61 11.56 36.88
C TYR A 634 -11.93 12.36 36.96
N LYS A 635 -12.95 11.93 36.20
CA LYS A 635 -14.27 12.58 36.17
C LYS A 635 -15.09 12.44 37.46
N ARG A 636 -14.79 11.47 38.32
CA ARG A 636 -15.41 11.30 39.64
C ARG A 636 -14.57 11.89 40.75
N ASP A 637 -13.26 11.69 40.65
CA ASP A 637 -12.30 11.82 41.74
C ASP A 637 -11.60 13.21 41.70
N GLY A 638 -11.68 13.93 40.57
CA GLY A 638 -11.25 15.33 40.40
C GLY A 638 -9.74 15.57 40.28
N GLY A 639 -8.93 14.54 40.52
CA GLY A 639 -7.48 14.58 40.42
C GLY A 639 -6.80 13.34 41.00
N LEU A 640 -5.47 13.29 40.87
CA LEU A 640 -4.63 12.27 41.51
C LEU A 640 -4.42 12.63 42.98
N THR A 641 -4.83 11.77 43.90
CA THR A 641 -4.68 12.00 45.35
C THR A 641 -3.45 11.27 45.88
N PHE A 642 -2.46 12.03 46.32
CA PHE A 642 -1.29 11.53 47.02
C PHE A 642 -1.52 11.59 48.53
N ARG A 643 -1.10 10.55 49.26
CA ARG A 643 -1.19 10.51 50.74
C ARG A 643 -0.19 11.49 51.36
N THR A 644 1.07 11.39 50.95
CA THR A 644 2.14 12.32 51.31
C THR A 644 3.10 12.45 50.12
N LEU A 645 3.25 13.66 49.57
CA LEU A 645 4.40 13.99 48.69
C LEU A 645 5.65 14.28 49.55
N PRO A 646 6.87 13.97 49.07
CA PRO A 646 8.11 14.16 49.83
C PRO A 646 8.21 15.54 50.52
N PRO A 647 8.32 15.61 51.86
CA PRO A 647 8.17 16.87 52.61
C PRO A 647 9.30 17.88 52.37
N ASN A 648 10.44 17.45 51.81
CA ASN A 648 11.53 18.32 51.38
C ASN A 648 11.35 18.84 49.93
N GLY A 649 10.22 18.52 49.28
CA GLY A 649 9.88 18.86 47.91
C GLY A 649 10.23 17.77 46.89
N CYS A 650 9.55 17.79 45.74
CA CYS A 650 9.75 16.87 44.61
C CYS A 650 9.27 17.51 43.31
N ALA A 651 9.63 16.92 42.17
CA ALA A 651 8.93 17.15 40.91
C ALA A 651 7.83 16.08 40.74
N VAL A 652 6.66 16.48 40.22
CA VAL A 652 5.59 15.58 39.77
C VAL A 652 5.49 15.70 38.26
N HIS A 653 5.82 14.64 37.54
CA HIS A 653 5.78 14.62 36.06
C HIS A 653 4.52 13.89 35.61
N LEU A 654 3.64 14.60 34.89
CA LEU A 654 2.38 14.11 34.35
C LEU A 654 2.55 13.78 32.88
N ILE A 655 2.40 12.49 32.52
CA ILE A 655 2.56 11.99 31.14
C ILE A 655 1.24 11.38 30.68
N PRO A 656 0.54 11.97 29.69
CA PRO A 656 -0.66 11.39 29.12
C PRO A 656 -0.32 10.19 28.23
N ILE A 657 -1.16 9.15 28.26
CA ILE A 657 -0.97 7.93 27.48
C ILE A 657 -2.23 7.50 26.73
N ALA A 658 -2.04 6.86 25.58
CA ALA A 658 -3.07 6.15 24.83
C ALA A 658 -2.53 4.81 24.31
N TYR A 659 -3.43 3.92 23.88
CA TYR A 659 -3.06 2.58 23.41
C TYR A 659 -3.24 2.44 21.89
N SER A 660 -2.20 1.94 21.22
CA SER A 660 -2.13 1.79 19.77
C SER A 660 -1.72 0.36 19.42
N ARG A 661 -2.66 -0.44 18.88
CA ARG A 661 -2.47 -1.87 18.58
C ARG A 661 -1.97 -2.74 19.75
N GLY A 662 -2.13 -2.27 21.00
CA GLY A 662 -1.63 -2.90 22.23
C GLY A 662 -0.40 -2.20 22.82
N GLU A 663 0.31 -1.40 22.03
CA GLU A 663 1.47 -0.62 22.47
C GLU A 663 1.05 0.68 23.16
N ARG A 664 1.90 1.17 24.08
CA ARG A 664 1.69 2.43 24.82
C ARG A 664 2.29 3.60 24.04
N VAL A 665 1.46 4.55 23.64
CA VAL A 665 1.89 5.84 23.08
C VAL A 665 1.85 6.89 24.19
N THR A 666 2.98 7.54 24.44
CA THR A 666 3.13 8.67 25.36
C THR A 666 2.91 10.00 24.64
N GLY A 667 2.36 10.98 25.35
CA GLY A 667 2.33 12.38 24.92
C GLY A 667 3.37 13.24 25.62
N THR A 668 3.35 14.52 25.29
CA THR A 668 4.17 15.56 25.93
C THR A 668 3.90 15.62 27.42
N GLU A 669 4.96 15.63 28.21
CA GLU A 669 4.91 15.68 29.66
C GLU A 669 4.68 17.09 30.22
N VAL A 670 4.19 17.16 31.46
CA VAL A 670 4.10 18.41 32.23
C VAL A 670 4.68 18.20 33.62
N THR A 671 5.64 19.03 34.00
CA THR A 671 6.31 18.95 35.30
C THR A 671 5.76 19.99 36.27
N LEU A 672 5.41 19.56 37.49
CA LEU A 672 4.98 20.42 38.58
C LEU A 672 6.00 20.37 39.74
N ASP A 673 6.58 21.50 40.10
CA ASP A 673 7.39 21.65 41.31
C ASP A 673 6.51 21.63 42.58
N TYR A 674 6.71 20.64 43.43
CA TYR A 674 6.22 20.65 44.81
C TYR A 674 7.33 21.19 45.73
N PRO A 675 7.13 22.31 46.44
CA PRO A 675 8.17 22.91 47.28
C PRO A 675 8.47 22.12 48.56
N GLY A 676 7.56 21.23 48.98
CA GLY A 676 7.61 20.55 50.27
C GLY A 676 6.74 21.21 51.34
N LEU A 677 6.32 20.41 52.32
CA LEU A 677 5.64 20.86 53.54
C LEU A 677 6.15 20.05 54.72
N ILE A 678 6.86 20.71 55.62
CA ILE A 678 7.44 20.14 56.84
C ILE A 678 6.37 20.15 57.94
N ARG A 679 5.87 18.96 58.32
CA ARG A 679 4.91 18.83 59.42
C ARG A 679 5.64 18.75 60.76
N LEU A 680 5.29 19.66 61.64
CA LEU A 680 5.71 19.69 63.03
C LEU A 680 4.52 19.29 63.91
N ARG A 681 4.78 18.67 65.06
CA ARG A 681 3.80 18.34 66.10
C ARG A 681 4.31 18.86 67.44
N TYR A 682 3.41 19.37 68.28
CA TYR A 682 3.74 19.78 69.64
C TYR A 682 2.74 19.23 70.66
N ALA A 683 3.22 19.07 71.90
CA ALA A 683 2.42 18.79 73.08
C ALA A 683 2.92 19.69 74.22
N VAL A 684 2.07 19.96 75.21
CA VAL A 684 2.37 20.89 76.31
C VAL A 684 2.12 20.24 77.67
N ASN A 685 3.20 19.90 78.36
CA ASN A 685 3.16 19.14 79.60
C ASN A 685 3.15 20.09 80.81
N ARG A 686 2.08 20.04 81.61
CA ARG A 686 1.99 20.79 82.88
C ARG A 686 2.89 20.12 83.93
N THR A 687 3.72 20.89 84.63
CA THR A 687 4.50 20.44 85.78
C THR A 687 4.33 21.38 86.96
N PHE A 688 4.14 20.81 88.16
CA PHE A 688 3.98 21.57 89.40
C PHE A 688 5.34 21.74 90.09
N THR A 689 5.66 22.96 90.52
CA THR A 689 6.90 23.26 91.24
C THR A 689 6.70 23.09 92.75
N ALA A 690 7.78 22.85 93.51
CA ALA A 690 7.72 22.57 94.95
C ALA A 690 7.14 23.72 95.80
N ASN A 691 7.04 24.94 95.25
CA ASN A 691 6.39 26.11 95.84
C ASN A 691 4.94 26.34 95.37
N GLY A 692 4.31 25.36 94.71
CA GLY A 692 2.91 25.43 94.25
C GLY A 692 2.69 26.19 92.94
N GLY A 693 3.76 26.57 92.24
CA GLY A 693 3.67 27.14 90.90
C GLY A 693 3.38 26.09 89.82
N ILE A 694 2.93 26.54 88.65
CA ILE A 694 2.63 25.69 87.50
C ILE A 694 3.49 26.15 86.31
N ARG A 695 4.30 25.24 85.77
CA ARG A 695 5.02 25.45 84.51
C ARG A 695 4.40 24.62 83.39
N LEU A 696 4.60 25.08 82.16
CA LEU A 696 4.18 24.38 80.95
C LEU A 696 5.40 24.12 80.07
N GLY A 697 5.86 22.87 80.03
CA GLY A 697 7.00 22.43 79.22
C GLY A 697 6.59 22.01 77.81
N VAL A 698 7.37 22.39 76.79
CA VAL A 698 7.06 22.07 75.40
C VAL A 698 7.76 20.77 74.97
N VAL A 699 7.01 19.87 74.34
CA VAL A 699 7.51 18.64 73.71
C VAL A 699 7.23 18.74 72.21
N LEU A 700 8.19 18.34 71.36
CA LEU A 700 8.10 18.45 69.91
C LEU A 700 8.42 17.15 69.19
N ALA A 701 7.83 16.99 68.00
CA ALA A 701 8.26 16.01 67.00
C ALA A 701 8.17 16.65 65.60
N ALA A 702 8.99 16.18 64.66
CA ALA A 702 8.98 16.63 63.26
C ALA A 702 8.90 15.42 62.33
N GLU A 703 8.13 15.49 61.25
CA GLU A 703 7.93 14.36 60.32
C GLU A 703 9.25 13.82 59.75
N ASN A 704 10.22 14.71 59.54
CA ASN A 704 11.61 14.43 59.24
C ASN A 704 12.52 15.00 60.34
N GLU A 705 13.78 14.57 60.35
CA GLU A 705 14.84 15.24 61.10
C GLU A 705 15.11 16.66 60.58
N LEU A 706 15.32 17.62 61.49
CA LEU A 706 15.58 19.04 61.20
C LEU A 706 16.67 19.58 62.12
N GLU A 707 17.75 20.13 61.55
CA GLU A 707 18.88 20.66 62.31
C GLU A 707 19.51 21.89 61.61
N PRO A 708 19.35 23.12 62.15
CA PRO A 708 18.38 23.51 63.17
C PRO A 708 16.95 23.60 62.59
N PRO A 709 15.90 23.44 63.42
CA PRO A 709 14.53 23.78 63.06
C PRO A 709 14.33 25.30 62.89
N ALA A 710 13.10 25.72 62.60
CA ALA A 710 12.72 27.13 62.67
C ALA A 710 12.42 27.57 64.13
N PRO A 711 12.68 28.84 64.51
CA PRO A 711 12.34 29.35 65.84
C PRO A 711 10.85 29.28 66.18
N LEU A 712 10.55 29.08 67.46
CA LEU A 712 9.22 28.85 67.99
C LEU A 712 8.87 29.82 69.13
N MET A 713 7.59 30.10 69.28
CA MET A 713 7.02 31.00 70.29
C MET A 713 5.72 30.41 70.85
N LEU A 714 5.57 30.45 72.18
CA LEU A 714 4.33 30.05 72.85
C LEU A 714 3.52 31.30 73.20
N VAL A 715 2.32 31.43 72.61
CA VAL A 715 1.45 32.60 72.81
C VAL A 715 0.28 32.23 73.71
N HIS A 716 0.00 33.08 74.69
CA HIS A 716 -1.15 33.01 75.60
C HIS A 716 -2.22 34.04 75.21
N ASN A 717 -3.49 33.64 75.27
CA ASN A 717 -4.64 34.54 75.11
C ASN A 717 -5.71 34.15 76.14
N TYR A 718 -6.20 35.13 76.89
CA TYR A 718 -7.11 34.89 78.02
C TYR A 718 -8.52 34.49 77.58
N GLU A 719 -8.99 34.99 76.43
CA GLU A 719 -10.40 34.86 76.02
C GLU A 719 -10.67 33.67 75.10
N ARG A 720 -9.71 33.32 74.23
CA ARG A 720 -9.89 32.34 73.15
C ARG A 720 -8.57 31.73 72.70
N LEU A 721 -8.63 30.65 71.92
CA LEU A 721 -7.47 30.06 71.27
C LEU A 721 -6.77 31.08 70.35
N PRO A 722 -5.45 31.34 70.50
CA PRO A 722 -4.70 32.22 69.59
C PRO A 722 -4.78 31.77 68.12
N LEU A 723 -4.99 32.71 67.20
CA LEU A 723 -5.03 32.42 65.77
C LEU A 723 -3.71 32.69 65.03
N SER A 724 -2.78 33.45 65.62
CA SER A 724 -1.44 33.70 65.07
C SER A 724 -0.41 33.98 66.16
N ALA A 725 0.88 34.00 65.80
CA ALA A 725 1.99 34.41 66.68
C ALA A 725 1.87 35.84 67.26
N ARG A 726 0.92 36.65 66.76
CA ARG A 726 0.63 38.02 67.25
C ARG A 726 -0.72 38.13 67.95
N ASP A 727 -1.44 37.02 68.15
CA ASP A 727 -2.81 37.02 68.67
C ASP A 727 -2.89 36.71 70.18
N GLY A 728 -2.09 37.44 70.97
CA GLY A 728 -1.99 37.27 72.41
C GLY A 728 -0.68 37.81 73.00
N GLU A 729 -0.35 37.39 74.21
CA GLU A 729 0.91 37.66 74.90
C GLU A 729 1.91 36.50 74.63
N PRO A 730 3.08 36.76 74.00
CA PRO A 730 4.17 35.78 73.97
C PRO A 730 4.70 35.50 75.38
N LEU A 731 4.56 34.25 75.83
CA LEU A 731 5.00 33.82 77.15
C LEU A 731 6.52 33.84 77.29
N ALA A 732 6.99 34.17 78.49
CA ALA A 732 8.37 34.04 78.88
C ALA A 732 8.71 32.55 79.08
N LEU A 733 9.60 32.03 78.24
CA LEU A 733 10.09 30.65 78.25
C LEU A 733 11.52 30.62 78.80
N ARG A 734 11.85 29.58 79.57
CA ARG A 734 13.20 29.32 80.09
C ARG A 734 13.55 27.85 79.86
N ASP A 735 14.78 27.59 79.42
CA ASP A 735 15.34 26.24 79.38
C ASP A 735 15.60 25.73 80.80
N GLN A 736 15.06 24.56 81.14
CA GLN A 736 15.29 23.91 82.43
C GLN A 736 16.70 23.30 82.53
N ASN A 737 17.39 23.08 81.40
CA ASN A 737 18.74 22.53 81.36
C ASN A 737 19.83 23.58 81.65
N ASP A 738 19.52 24.88 81.51
CA ASP A 738 20.41 25.98 81.88
C ASP A 738 19.81 26.81 83.05
N PRO A 739 20.20 26.51 84.30
CA PRO A 739 19.82 27.30 85.46
C PRO A 739 20.27 28.77 85.41
N SER A 740 21.27 29.12 84.59
CA SER A 740 21.70 30.51 84.35
C SER A 740 20.98 31.20 83.19
N GLY A 741 20.19 30.43 82.44
CA GLY A 741 19.49 30.85 81.22
C GLY A 741 18.50 31.98 81.47
N ARG A 742 18.52 32.97 80.57
CA ARG A 742 17.57 34.10 80.58
C ARG A 742 16.20 33.65 80.07
N GLU A 743 15.17 34.34 80.52
CA GLU A 743 13.84 34.19 79.94
C GLU A 743 13.80 34.80 78.52
N MET A 744 13.20 34.05 77.58
CA MET A 744 13.10 34.41 76.17
C MET A 744 11.67 34.22 75.69
N ARG A 745 11.19 35.07 74.78
CA ARG A 745 9.85 34.96 74.16
C ARG A 745 9.83 34.08 72.91
N GLN A 746 11.01 33.76 72.39
CA GLN A 746 11.26 32.89 71.25
C GLN A 746 12.33 31.88 71.70
N PHE A 747 12.22 30.62 71.28
CA PHE A 747 13.22 29.59 71.53
C PHE A 747 13.53 28.81 70.26
N LEU A 748 14.68 28.14 70.26
CA LEU A 748 15.17 27.32 69.15
C LEU A 748 15.70 26.01 69.72
N PRO A 749 14.97 24.88 69.58
CA PRO A 749 15.55 23.56 69.82
C PRO A 749 16.75 23.34 68.90
N PRO A 750 17.83 22.66 69.32
CA PRO A 750 18.99 22.45 68.45
C PRO A 750 18.67 21.55 67.25
N ARG A 751 17.85 20.52 67.47
CA ARG A 751 17.47 19.48 66.51
C ARG A 751 16.05 19.02 66.82
N LEU A 752 15.26 18.69 65.79
CA LEU A 752 14.00 17.95 65.92
C LEU A 752 14.09 16.62 65.16
N VAL A 753 13.34 15.62 65.64
CA VAL A 753 13.31 14.26 65.12
C VAL A 753 11.86 13.72 65.10
N PRO A 754 11.57 12.58 64.44
CA PRO A 754 10.25 11.95 64.43
C PRO A 754 9.71 11.50 65.79
N GLN A 755 10.58 11.33 66.79
CA GLN A 755 10.21 10.97 68.15
C GLN A 755 9.85 12.21 68.99
N TRP A 756 8.82 12.08 69.82
CA TRP A 756 8.43 13.09 70.81
C TRP A 756 9.59 13.40 71.77
N THR A 757 10.16 14.59 71.62
CA THR A 757 11.38 15.03 72.29
C THR A 757 11.06 16.21 73.22
N PRO A 758 11.24 16.08 74.54
CA PRO A 758 11.13 17.21 75.47
C PRO A 758 12.18 18.27 75.12
N THR A 759 11.75 19.52 74.93
CA THR A 759 12.65 20.58 74.43
C THR A 759 13.55 21.19 75.50
N GLY A 760 13.28 20.93 76.79
CA GLY A 760 13.86 21.66 77.93
C GLY A 760 13.13 22.98 78.24
N TRP A 761 12.50 23.61 77.25
CA TRP A 761 11.87 24.92 77.40
C TRP A 761 10.51 24.84 78.09
N SER A 762 10.29 25.75 79.04
CA SER A 762 9.03 25.87 79.78
C SER A 762 8.65 27.30 80.13
N ALA A 763 7.36 27.61 80.09
CA ALA A 763 6.82 28.88 80.54
C ALA A 763 6.27 28.76 81.97
N ASP A 764 6.28 29.85 82.74
CA ASP A 764 5.50 29.95 83.97
C ASP A 764 4.06 30.37 83.64
N ILE A 765 3.08 29.58 84.09
CA ILE A 765 1.65 29.81 83.87
C ILE A 765 0.88 29.92 85.20
N THR A 766 1.59 30.09 86.32
CA THR A 766 0.98 30.21 87.65
C THR A 766 -0.06 31.34 87.68
N GLY A 767 -1.32 31.00 87.93
CA GLY A 767 -2.44 31.95 87.98
C GLY A 767 -2.98 32.42 86.60
N ARG A 768 -2.43 31.95 85.47
CA ARG A 768 -2.97 32.24 84.14
C ARG A 768 -4.17 31.34 83.81
N GLN A 769 -5.14 31.89 83.08
CA GLN A 769 -6.32 31.19 82.55
C GLN A 769 -6.47 31.49 81.05
N GLY A 770 -7.32 30.73 80.34
CA GLY A 770 -7.61 30.95 78.92
C GLY A 770 -6.98 29.87 78.04
N TYR A 771 -6.20 30.26 77.03
CA TYR A 771 -5.60 29.34 76.05
C TYR A 771 -4.15 29.68 75.73
N VAL A 772 -3.40 28.65 75.35
CA VAL A 772 -2.02 28.75 74.84
C VAL A 772 -1.90 28.03 73.50
N ARG A 773 -1.05 28.54 72.61
CA ARG A 773 -0.77 27.89 71.32
C ARG A 773 0.65 28.14 70.87
N LEU A 774 1.28 27.14 70.26
CA LEU A 774 2.65 27.24 69.75
C LEU A 774 2.63 27.70 68.30
N PHE A 775 3.52 28.63 67.95
CA PHE A 775 3.70 29.13 66.59
C PHE A 775 5.17 29.15 66.19
N LEU A 776 5.39 29.11 64.88
CA LEU A 776 6.66 29.44 64.26
C LEU A 776 6.84 30.96 64.23
N ASP A 777 7.96 31.45 64.74
CA ASP A 777 8.31 32.88 64.74
C ASP A 777 9.29 33.19 63.60
N ILE A 778 8.76 33.11 62.38
CA ILE A 778 9.46 33.33 61.11
C ILE A 778 8.57 34.17 60.17
N ASP A 779 9.13 34.66 59.07
CA ASP A 779 8.37 35.45 58.11
C ASP A 779 7.27 34.62 57.39
N PRO A 780 6.17 35.26 56.92
CA PRO A 780 5.06 34.56 56.26
C PRO A 780 5.37 33.92 54.89
N VAL A 781 6.59 34.07 54.35
CA VAL A 781 7.00 33.38 53.12
C VAL A 781 7.65 32.05 53.50
N ARG A 782 8.62 32.05 54.41
CA ARG A 782 9.23 30.83 54.97
C ARG A 782 8.20 29.95 55.69
N ALA A 783 7.23 30.56 56.39
CA ALA A 783 6.16 29.84 57.07
C ALA A 783 5.32 28.94 56.14
N ARG A 784 5.26 29.20 54.84
CA ARG A 784 4.49 28.38 53.88
C ARG A 784 5.05 26.97 53.70
N GLY A 785 6.34 26.77 54.00
CA GLY A 785 6.99 25.45 53.95
C GLY A 785 6.76 24.60 55.20
N PHE A 786 5.96 25.06 56.18
CA PHE A 786 5.72 24.37 57.44
C PHE A 786 4.23 24.26 57.78
N ALA A 787 3.85 23.16 58.42
CA ALA A 787 2.55 23.02 59.09
C ALA A 787 2.76 22.67 60.56
N MET A 788 2.31 23.55 61.45
CA MET A 788 2.24 23.28 62.89
C MET A 788 0.94 22.52 63.18
N LEU A 789 1.04 21.26 63.58
CA LEU A 789 -0.10 20.46 64.01
C LEU A 789 -0.34 20.66 65.51
N ASP A 790 -1.47 21.28 65.83
CA ASP A 790 -1.95 21.45 67.21
C ASP A 790 -2.36 20.10 67.84
N PRO A 791 -2.16 19.92 69.16
CA PRO A 791 -2.81 18.86 69.93
C PRO A 791 -4.30 19.15 70.15
N VAL A 792 -5.00 18.29 70.88
CA VAL A 792 -6.43 18.52 71.19
C VAL A 792 -6.63 19.79 72.02
N VAL A 793 -7.71 20.54 71.76
CA VAL A 793 -7.93 21.88 72.32
C VAL A 793 -7.97 21.90 73.85
N SER A 794 -8.31 20.78 74.50
CA SER A 794 -8.24 20.62 75.96
C SER A 794 -6.83 20.69 76.54
N GLU A 795 -5.80 20.25 75.81
CA GLU A 795 -4.39 20.42 76.22
C GLU A 795 -3.92 21.88 76.08
N LEU A 796 -4.55 22.62 75.15
CA LEU A 796 -4.26 24.03 74.88
C LEU A 796 -5.00 25.00 75.80
N MET A 797 -5.92 24.52 76.63
CA MET A 797 -6.63 25.33 77.62
C MET A 797 -5.82 25.44 78.92
N LEU A 798 -5.82 26.63 79.51
CA LEU A 798 -5.34 26.89 80.87
C LEU A 798 -6.56 27.03 81.79
N ASP A 799 -6.87 25.95 82.50
CA ASP A 799 -7.98 25.88 83.47
C ASP A 799 -7.44 26.12 84.89
N PRO A 800 -7.99 27.10 85.65
CA PRO A 800 -7.55 27.40 87.02
C PRO A 800 -7.82 26.27 88.03
N ASN A 801 -8.76 25.36 87.74
CA ASN A 801 -9.21 24.32 88.68
C ASN A 801 -8.53 22.97 88.47
N SER A 802 -7.65 22.83 87.48
CA SER A 802 -6.83 21.62 87.30
C SER A 802 -5.72 21.51 88.36
N GLY A 803 -6.09 21.11 89.58
CA GLY A 803 -5.15 20.45 90.48
C GLY A 803 -4.64 19.12 89.87
N PRO A 804 -3.62 18.49 90.46
CA PRO A 804 -3.21 17.16 90.02
C PRO A 804 -4.33 16.14 90.23
N ASP A 805 -4.71 15.44 89.15
CA ASP A 805 -5.60 14.28 89.21
C ASP A 805 -4.99 13.18 90.10
N ARG A 806 -5.86 12.31 90.64
CA ARG A 806 -5.58 11.42 91.78
C ARG A 806 -5.74 9.94 91.44
#